data_AF-A0A832PVZ3-F1
#
_entry.id   AF-A0A832PVZ3-F1
#
_cell.length_a   1.000
_cell.length_b   1.000
_cell.length_c   1.000
_cell.angle_alpha   90.00
_cell.angle_beta   90.00
_cell.angle_gamma   90.00
#
_symmetry.space_group_name_H-M   'P 1'
#
loop_
_entity.id
_entity.type
_entity.pdbx_description
1 polymer ?
#
loop_
_entity_poly.entity_id
_entity_poly.type
_entity_poly.pdbx_seq_one_letter_code
_entity_poly.pdbx_strand_id
1 'polypeptide(L)'
;MFRRALTVGIALFIACTGPEPEGLMPTETGEGPLIRWDTLAKPFPDLPLPNNVATRIDPTSPTGRRINLSLEASTVAESLVRAKANEMDGFGLFSPVWLSFEDPLDVADMFERHTKNHDFSDDAVYLINVTPESPEFGWATPLDVGQGNFPLGLEWPWQYWDFDVHADSPNLLFATHDEDVNGNGVLDPYEDIDFDGVLDKPNTWDGKDPGPGNISTLITFYEKETNSLILWPVAPLMEKTTYAVVITKRLKGENGEPVRSPFPYINHAAQTDELAPLAQILPSQPYNTSLDEVAFAWTFTTQSITDELIGIRKGLYGEGSLGWLAEAFPPDLEPKVVMDKDTPPEGGVVDNVYTLPGYVVLDLLDMVGGMLYDQQRTKTLKADSTYVDYWVLGSFTGPNFLADQDGFEVTEMYPHDDNESFLIDLKNGTASVAPTKVTFMCAIPKTTDDHKPPFPVITYGHGYSGAPFEVFGFAGRFAQFGYATCGLDAPGHGLALPVEPGMDWPGFVEGILNDMLPHLTTFYKGFVNGRIRDLDNDGVISSADNGGDFWSWDVFHLRDMVRQGVVDHMQWIRVLRSFGEGRKWNADSNDNGLADDLMGDFNGDGIPDMGTPVNTGYPVWGQSMGAIISQVLTAVEPAVPASTPIAGGGGLIHVGLRSTNPGVPEAVLMSMMGPMVIFTPMDDGTVELAWLINDLHAEYFRVPDGEDRDPNRKHYYPFARTDKIAPGDTVIVRNLVNGEERYSFRMPLPEEDDTPQPDCKGDKACKLEKARCQLNIANWTKPECVKWRGWRISLPADGTSAMQKRQLLGLKDGDTQPVPITCAPGAWSVELDENEQPLGPATCADPIEDRALLFGDAIEVAIYSGWVEGEDLQTAEPKAVIDRFEVPITYHGAIYPEGAPLIPIATGYGRARNTPDFRKLISVAALIVEKADPIAYSRYYANREALECGCGYDEGTCPNGVCKYPHGNMIIYHAIGDPNVSISTSLSLARGAGVLDYYGPGLTRNDLLLRAYVSEGVEGFRRHYSTGPNKLTFTDWEKDKKAIIKDARWPDEFTKDFQENPNGALPLHADPDDTDRGYNEFGEPSVPGYTPPTRVLKTDGTNVSGHLALRLPYTYPLGAHGVEFSDPRYKFNIKNYVENQLSVFMTTEGKVLIDDPCLAFNTCEIFPQTMKDDWEIHLHPKGTRPEDFQ
;
A
#
# COMPACT_ATOMS: atom_id res chain seq x y z
N MET A 1 -2.84 57.25 47.57
CA MET A 1 -2.84 55.85 47.06
C MET A 1 -3.79 55.66 45.88
N PHE A 2 -5.03 56.17 45.90
CA PHE A 2 -5.98 56.04 44.77
C PHE A 2 -5.49 56.60 43.41
N ARG A 3 -4.75 57.71 43.39
CA ARG A 3 -4.21 58.26 42.13
C ARG A 3 -3.07 57.44 41.52
N ARG A 4 -2.32 56.64 42.30
CA ARG A 4 -1.26 55.77 41.75
C ARG A 4 -1.81 54.42 41.27
N ALA A 5 -2.87 53.91 41.89
CA ALA A 5 -3.56 52.71 41.43
C ALA A 5 -4.28 52.94 40.09
N LEU A 6 -4.85 54.13 39.86
CA LEU A 6 -5.52 54.46 38.61
C LEU A 6 -4.53 54.64 37.43
N THR A 7 -3.34 55.19 37.67
CA THR A 7 -2.32 55.36 36.61
C THR A 7 -1.64 54.03 36.25
N VAL A 8 -1.47 53.11 37.20
CA VAL A 8 -0.96 51.75 36.94
C VAL A 8 -2.03 50.88 36.25
N GLY A 9 -3.31 51.05 36.62
CA GLY A 9 -4.43 50.39 35.93
C GLY A 9 -4.60 50.84 34.47
N ILE A 10 -4.46 52.14 34.19
CA ILE A 10 -4.56 52.67 32.81
C ILE A 10 -3.31 52.30 31.98
N ALA A 11 -2.12 52.21 32.58
CA ALA A 11 -0.91 51.74 31.89
C ALA A 11 -0.95 50.23 31.56
N LEU A 12 -1.62 49.42 32.39
CA LEU A 12 -1.85 47.99 32.11
C LEU A 12 -2.92 47.76 31.03
N PHE A 13 -3.92 48.65 30.89
CA PHE A 13 -4.89 48.56 29.80
C PHE A 13 -4.35 49.05 28.44
N ILE A 14 -3.39 50.00 28.43
CA ILE A 14 -2.73 50.46 27.18
C ILE A 14 -1.63 49.49 26.72
N ALA A 15 -1.08 48.65 27.61
CA ALA A 15 -0.13 47.60 27.23
C ALA A 15 -0.81 46.37 26.58
N CYS A 16 -2.14 46.28 26.60
CA CYS A 16 -2.93 45.23 25.93
C CYS A 16 -3.46 45.67 24.54
N THR A 17 -3.16 46.88 24.09
CA THR A 17 -3.41 47.31 22.71
C THR A 17 -2.08 47.36 21.99
N GLY A 18 -1.54 46.18 21.65
CA GLY A 18 -0.59 46.10 20.54
C GLY A 18 -1.26 46.65 19.27
N PRO A 19 -0.50 47.04 18.23
CA PRO A 19 -1.10 47.30 16.92
C PRO A 19 -2.02 46.12 16.56
N GLU A 20 -3.19 46.39 15.99
CA GLU A 20 -4.01 45.31 15.41
C GLU A 20 -3.10 44.51 14.47
N PRO A 21 -3.10 43.17 14.57
CA PRO A 21 -2.22 42.37 13.73
C PRO A 21 -2.57 42.62 12.25
N GLU A 22 -1.65 43.24 11.53
CA GLU A 22 -1.80 43.56 10.11
C GLU A 22 -1.42 42.34 9.25
N GLY A 23 -2.19 42.09 8.19
CA GLY A 23 -1.81 41.10 7.18
C GLY A 23 -0.73 41.63 6.24
N LEU A 24 -0.25 40.78 5.33
CA LEU A 24 0.85 41.10 4.41
C LEU A 24 0.48 42.21 3.41
N MET A 25 -0.77 42.21 2.95
CA MET A 25 -1.35 43.21 2.06
C MET A 25 -2.89 43.20 2.18
N PRO A 26 -3.59 44.35 2.11
CA PRO A 26 -5.05 44.37 2.09
C PRO A 26 -5.62 43.59 0.89
N THR A 27 -6.71 42.84 1.09
CA THR A 27 -7.41 42.20 -0.03
C THR A 27 -8.25 43.23 -0.79
N GLU A 28 -8.40 43.05 -2.09
CA GLU A 28 -9.35 43.83 -2.90
C GLU A 28 -10.78 43.29 -2.71
N THR A 29 -11.77 44.17 -2.86
CA THR A 29 -13.19 43.78 -2.92
C THR A 29 -13.52 43.22 -4.30
N GLY A 30 -14.36 42.19 -4.39
CA GLY A 30 -14.83 41.62 -5.65
C GLY A 30 -16.03 40.69 -5.48
N GLU A 31 -16.49 40.10 -6.57
CA GLU A 31 -17.63 39.17 -6.63
C GLU A 31 -17.22 37.73 -7.02
N GLY A 32 -15.92 37.42 -7.06
CA GLY A 32 -15.45 36.05 -7.34
C GLY A 32 -15.62 35.11 -6.14
N PRO A 33 -15.33 33.80 -6.34
CA PRO A 33 -15.53 32.78 -5.31
C PRO A 33 -14.77 33.08 -4.03
N LEU A 34 -15.43 32.98 -2.88
CA LEU A 34 -14.80 33.16 -1.57
C LEU A 34 -14.15 31.83 -1.12
N ILE A 35 -12.93 31.89 -0.62
CA ILE A 35 -12.30 30.74 0.02
C ILE A 35 -13.01 30.43 1.34
N ARG A 36 -13.34 29.16 1.56
CA ARG A 36 -13.97 28.71 2.81
C ARG A 36 -12.99 28.73 3.97
N TRP A 37 -13.47 29.14 5.14
CA TRP A 37 -12.70 29.18 6.38
C TRP A 37 -13.60 28.99 7.60
N ASP A 38 -13.81 27.74 7.99
CA ASP A 38 -14.50 27.34 9.21
C ASP A 38 -13.65 26.37 10.04
N THR A 39 -13.03 26.90 11.09
CA THR A 39 -12.21 26.12 12.03
C THR A 39 -13.03 25.22 12.96
N LEU A 40 -14.35 25.38 13.00
CA LEU A 40 -15.26 24.65 13.89
C LEU A 40 -16.13 23.64 13.15
N ALA A 41 -16.01 23.56 11.82
CA ALA A 41 -16.66 22.53 11.03
C ALA A 41 -16.26 21.14 11.53
N LYS A 42 -17.23 20.22 11.49
CA LYS A 42 -17.08 18.84 11.94
C LYS A 42 -17.38 17.88 10.79
N PRO A 43 -16.74 16.70 10.75
CA PRO A 43 -15.76 16.23 11.75
C PRO A 43 -14.35 16.81 11.54
N PHE A 44 -14.08 17.43 10.39
CA PHE A 44 -12.83 18.13 10.05
C PHE A 44 -13.10 19.62 9.77
N PRO A 45 -12.15 20.51 10.09
CA PRO A 45 -12.26 21.93 9.75
C PRO A 45 -12.35 22.14 8.23
N ASP A 46 -13.20 23.07 7.80
CA ASP A 46 -13.39 23.46 6.39
C ASP A 46 -12.54 24.70 6.10
N LEU A 47 -11.23 24.48 5.96
CA LEU A 47 -10.24 25.51 5.66
C LEU A 47 -9.14 24.92 4.76
N PRO A 48 -8.33 25.74 4.09
CA PRO A 48 -7.27 25.23 3.21
C PRO A 48 -6.29 24.38 4.00
N LEU A 49 -6.06 23.12 3.61
CA LEU A 49 -5.16 22.17 4.26
C LEU A 49 -4.07 21.70 3.26
N PRO A 50 -2.85 21.38 3.70
CA PRO A 50 -2.29 21.56 5.04
C PRO A 50 -2.14 23.04 5.43
N ASN A 51 -2.20 23.37 6.74
CA ASN A 51 -2.13 24.76 7.23
C ASN A 51 -1.67 24.87 8.69
N ASN A 52 -0.70 25.75 8.94
CA ASN A 52 -0.14 26.01 10.28
C ASN A 52 -1.18 26.55 11.28
N VAL A 53 -2.30 27.12 10.85
CA VAL A 53 -3.40 27.49 11.76
C VAL A 53 -4.10 26.25 12.36
N ALA A 54 -4.10 25.13 11.63
CA ALA A 54 -4.59 23.84 12.11
C ALA A 54 -3.52 23.06 12.92
N THR A 55 -2.57 23.76 13.55
CA THR A 55 -1.53 23.18 14.41
C THR A 55 -1.51 23.87 15.77
N ARG A 56 -1.01 23.16 16.79
CA ARG A 56 -0.64 23.75 18.08
C ARG A 56 0.87 23.96 18.14
N ILE A 57 1.29 25.02 18.84
CA ILE A 57 2.72 25.28 19.09
C ILE A 57 3.20 24.34 20.20
N ASP A 58 4.29 23.62 19.93
CA ASP A 58 4.96 22.72 20.86
C ASP A 58 6.47 22.84 20.68
N PRO A 59 7.19 23.63 21.50
CA PRO A 59 8.64 23.79 21.41
C PRO A 59 9.43 22.50 21.67
N THR A 60 8.76 21.42 22.08
CA THR A 60 9.40 20.12 22.30
C THR A 60 9.35 19.21 21.09
N SER A 61 8.53 19.52 20.08
CA SER A 61 8.49 18.78 18.83
C SER A 61 9.64 19.22 17.89
N PRO A 62 10.11 18.36 16.97
CA PRO A 62 11.20 18.70 16.05
C PRO A 62 10.96 19.94 15.18
N THR A 63 9.71 20.26 14.85
CA THR A 63 9.34 21.43 14.02
C THR A 63 8.84 22.62 14.84
N GLY A 64 8.68 22.47 16.17
CA GLY A 64 8.01 23.44 17.03
C GLY A 64 6.48 23.42 16.96
N ARG A 65 5.88 22.49 16.20
CA ARG A 65 4.44 22.35 15.99
C ARG A 65 3.97 20.91 16.17
N ARG A 66 2.67 20.75 16.44
CA ARG A 66 1.97 19.47 16.36
C ARG A 66 0.66 19.64 15.63
N ILE A 67 0.25 18.63 14.88
CA ILE A 67 -1.06 18.58 14.24
C ILE A 67 -2.18 18.75 15.28
N ASN A 68 -3.27 19.41 14.92
CA ASN A 68 -4.40 19.68 15.82
C ASN A 68 -5.74 19.31 15.16
N LEU A 69 -6.03 18.02 15.13
CA LEU A 69 -7.30 17.42 14.70
C LEU A 69 -8.26 17.29 15.89
N SER A 70 -9.55 17.43 15.59
CA SER A 70 -10.62 17.12 16.55
C SER A 70 -10.61 15.64 16.89
N LEU A 71 -10.69 15.30 18.18
CA LEU A 71 -10.87 13.92 18.64
C LEU A 71 -12.32 13.44 18.50
N GLU A 72 -13.25 14.31 18.11
CA GLU A 72 -14.64 13.93 17.84
C GLU A 72 -14.75 13.26 16.47
N ALA A 73 -14.96 11.96 16.47
CA ALA A 73 -15.19 11.14 15.29
C ALA A 73 -16.41 10.24 15.47
N SER A 74 -16.89 9.64 14.38
CA SER A 74 -18.05 8.74 14.41
C SER A 74 -17.72 7.41 15.11
N THR A 75 -16.45 6.98 15.12
CA THR A 75 -16.02 5.75 15.78
C THR A 75 -14.85 6.00 16.75
N VAL A 76 -14.71 5.12 17.76
CA VAL A 76 -13.57 5.07 18.67
C VAL A 76 -12.30 4.76 17.89
N ALA A 77 -12.37 3.82 16.93
CA ALA A 77 -11.28 3.50 16.03
C ALA A 77 -10.71 4.76 15.33
N GLU A 78 -11.59 5.58 14.73
CA GLU A 78 -11.18 6.83 14.07
C GLU A 78 -10.65 7.85 15.09
N SER A 79 -11.28 7.96 16.26
CA SER A 79 -10.84 8.86 17.34
C SER A 79 -9.43 8.54 17.84
N LEU A 80 -9.07 7.25 17.94
CA LEU A 80 -7.73 6.79 18.33
C LEU A 80 -6.67 7.15 17.28
N VAL A 81 -6.97 6.95 15.99
CA VAL A 81 -6.08 7.36 14.89
C VAL A 81 -5.87 8.87 14.90
N ARG A 82 -6.91 9.67 15.14
CA ARG A 82 -6.78 11.13 15.28
C ARG A 82 -5.97 11.54 16.51
N ALA A 83 -6.09 10.80 17.62
CA ALA A 83 -5.26 11.01 18.80
C ALA A 83 -3.77 10.74 18.50
N LYS A 84 -3.45 9.64 17.81
CA LYS A 84 -2.08 9.34 17.33
C LYS A 84 -1.60 10.42 16.35
N ALA A 85 -2.44 10.89 15.44
CA ALA A 85 -2.12 11.97 14.49
C ALA A 85 -1.84 13.31 15.16
N ASN A 86 -2.48 13.61 16.29
CA ASN A 86 -2.18 14.79 17.08
C ASN A 86 -0.77 14.78 17.70
N GLU A 87 -0.08 13.63 17.73
CA GLU A 87 1.34 13.55 18.11
C GLU A 87 2.28 13.74 16.91
N MET A 88 1.79 13.90 15.68
CA MET A 88 2.65 14.22 14.54
C MET A 88 3.17 15.66 14.63
N ASP A 89 4.43 15.85 14.25
CA ASP A 89 5.12 17.14 14.33
C ASP A 89 4.99 17.99 13.05
N GLY A 90 4.16 17.62 12.09
CA GLY A 90 3.93 18.44 10.91
C GLY A 90 3.06 17.75 9.88
N PHE A 91 2.90 18.39 8.73
CA PHE A 91 2.14 17.87 7.60
C PHE A 91 3.02 17.06 6.63
N GLY A 92 2.39 16.49 5.60
CA GLY A 92 3.06 15.61 4.66
C GLY A 92 3.97 16.37 3.70
N LEU A 93 5.01 15.68 3.24
CA LEU A 93 5.93 16.09 2.18
C LEU A 93 5.35 15.79 0.79
N PHE A 94 4.38 14.87 0.67
CA PHE A 94 3.83 14.47 -0.61
C PHE A 94 2.29 14.45 -0.65
N SER A 95 1.66 14.77 0.47
CA SER A 95 0.22 14.92 0.65
C SER A 95 -0.36 16.07 -0.19
N PRO A 96 -1.65 16.03 -0.56
CA PRO A 96 -2.24 17.03 -1.42
C PRO A 96 -2.52 18.34 -0.68
N VAL A 97 -2.60 19.43 -1.44
CA VAL A 97 -3.18 20.69 -1.01
C VAL A 97 -4.67 20.69 -1.34
N TRP A 98 -5.49 20.89 -0.32
CA TRP A 98 -6.95 20.92 -0.38
C TRP A 98 -7.49 22.32 -0.07
N LEU A 99 -8.43 22.81 -0.87
CA LEU A 99 -8.95 24.18 -0.78
C LEU A 99 -10.35 24.26 -1.37
N SER A 100 -11.33 24.69 -0.57
CA SER A 100 -12.73 24.78 -0.97
C SER A 100 -13.20 26.23 -1.14
N PHE A 101 -14.22 26.41 -1.99
CA PHE A 101 -14.80 27.71 -2.32
C PHE A 101 -16.31 27.75 -2.08
N GLU A 102 -16.86 28.95 -1.88
CA GLU A 102 -18.31 29.17 -1.80
C GLU A 102 -19.01 29.00 -3.16
N ASP A 103 -18.30 29.27 -4.26
CA ASP A 103 -18.80 29.22 -5.64
C ASP A 103 -17.86 28.41 -6.58
N PRO A 104 -18.35 27.89 -7.71
CA PRO A 104 -17.55 27.10 -8.66
C PRO A 104 -16.42 27.87 -9.36
N LEU A 105 -15.36 27.14 -9.72
CA LEU A 105 -14.18 27.66 -10.43
C LEU A 105 -14.24 27.43 -11.96
N ASP A 106 -13.58 28.31 -12.72
CA ASP A 106 -13.23 28.05 -14.13
C ASP A 106 -12.04 27.08 -14.20
N VAL A 107 -12.34 25.80 -14.03
CA VAL A 107 -11.36 24.71 -14.03
C VAL A 107 -10.67 24.52 -15.38
N ALA A 108 -11.30 24.94 -16.48
CA ALA A 108 -10.70 24.85 -17.80
C ALA A 108 -9.56 25.87 -17.95
N ASP A 109 -9.78 27.14 -17.56
CA ASP A 109 -8.72 28.16 -17.56
C ASP A 109 -7.55 27.74 -16.65
N MET A 110 -7.82 27.20 -15.47
CA MET A 110 -6.79 26.68 -14.57
C MET A 110 -5.98 25.54 -15.22
N PHE A 111 -6.66 24.55 -15.80
CA PHE A 111 -6.00 23.44 -16.51
C PHE A 111 -5.11 23.96 -17.64
N GLU A 112 -5.59 24.90 -18.45
CA GLU A 112 -4.80 25.43 -19.57
C GLU A 112 -3.51 26.13 -19.12
N ARG A 113 -3.56 26.91 -18.04
CA ARG A 113 -2.39 27.63 -17.48
C ARG A 113 -1.31 26.66 -17.02
N HIS A 114 -1.71 25.66 -16.24
CA HIS A 114 -0.77 24.76 -15.57
C HIS A 114 -0.24 23.63 -16.47
N THR A 115 -0.98 23.22 -17.50
CA THR A 115 -0.62 22.02 -18.30
C THR A 115 0.06 22.33 -19.63
N LYS A 116 -0.06 23.56 -20.18
CA LYS A 116 0.37 23.84 -21.56
C LYS A 116 1.78 24.39 -21.72
N ASN A 117 2.35 25.10 -20.74
CA ASN A 117 3.53 25.94 -20.98
C ASN A 117 4.68 25.88 -19.95
N HIS A 118 4.60 25.08 -18.87
CA HIS A 118 5.64 24.96 -17.82
C HIS A 118 6.16 26.34 -17.32
N ASP A 119 5.29 27.37 -17.35
CA ASP A 119 5.65 28.75 -17.07
C ASP A 119 5.04 29.21 -15.75
N PHE A 120 5.84 29.20 -14.68
CA PHE A 120 5.42 29.70 -13.38
C PHE A 120 4.92 31.16 -13.41
N SER A 121 5.25 31.98 -14.41
CA SER A 121 4.70 33.33 -14.47
C SER A 121 3.21 33.38 -14.87
N ASP A 122 2.67 32.29 -15.44
CA ASP A 122 1.27 32.15 -15.86
C ASP A 122 0.41 31.31 -14.90
N ASP A 123 1.05 30.55 -14.01
CA ASP A 123 0.37 29.68 -13.04
C ASP A 123 -0.59 30.45 -12.10
N ALA A 124 -1.68 29.76 -11.73
CA ALA A 124 -2.71 30.27 -10.83
C ALA A 124 -2.40 30.00 -9.35
N VAL A 125 -1.69 28.91 -9.06
CA VAL A 125 -1.33 28.46 -7.71
C VAL A 125 0.16 28.12 -7.62
N TYR A 126 0.82 28.58 -6.55
CA TYR A 126 2.21 28.23 -6.24
C TYR A 126 2.33 27.50 -4.91
N LEU A 127 3.27 26.56 -4.83
CA LEU A 127 3.73 25.91 -3.59
C LEU A 127 5.22 26.22 -3.39
N ILE A 128 5.52 27.24 -2.58
CA ILE A 128 6.85 27.87 -2.49
C ILE A 128 7.51 27.54 -1.14
N ASN A 129 8.78 27.15 -1.16
CA ASN A 129 9.57 27.05 0.05
C ASN A 129 9.93 28.45 0.58
N VAL A 130 9.51 28.77 1.79
CA VAL A 130 9.72 30.09 2.42
C VAL A 130 10.65 30.04 3.63
N THR A 131 11.34 28.92 3.86
CA THR A 131 12.29 28.76 4.96
C THR A 131 13.65 29.35 4.57
N PRO A 132 14.09 30.48 5.17
CA PRO A 132 15.28 31.21 4.71
C PRO A 132 16.58 30.40 4.69
N GLU A 133 16.72 29.44 5.60
CA GLU A 133 17.89 28.57 5.74
C GLU A 133 17.84 27.35 4.80
N SER A 134 16.72 27.13 4.12
CA SER A 134 16.56 25.99 3.22
C SER A 134 17.39 26.17 1.94
N PRO A 135 18.03 25.10 1.43
CA PRO A 135 18.73 25.16 0.14
C PRO A 135 17.79 25.45 -1.04
N GLU A 136 16.49 25.24 -0.87
CA GLU A 136 15.46 25.47 -1.88
C GLU A 136 14.65 26.75 -1.60
N PHE A 137 15.16 27.66 -0.76
CA PHE A 137 14.45 28.90 -0.44
C PHE A 137 14.03 29.68 -1.70
N GLY A 138 12.74 29.98 -1.81
CA GLY A 138 12.13 30.67 -2.94
C GLY A 138 11.83 29.78 -4.15
N TRP A 139 12.14 28.49 -4.13
CA TRP A 139 11.76 27.54 -5.18
C TRP A 139 10.31 27.06 -5.02
N ALA A 140 9.63 26.83 -6.14
CA ALA A 140 8.28 26.30 -6.19
C ALA A 140 8.26 24.87 -6.70
N THR A 141 7.50 24.03 -6.01
CA THR A 141 7.22 22.66 -6.44
C THR A 141 6.02 22.69 -7.41
N PRO A 142 6.15 22.16 -8.65
CA PRO A 142 5.02 21.99 -9.55
C PRO A 142 3.90 21.15 -8.93
N LEU A 143 2.66 21.51 -9.24
CA LEU A 143 1.45 20.83 -8.79
C LEU A 143 0.79 20.08 -9.95
N ASP A 144 0.26 18.89 -9.68
CA ASP A 144 -0.57 18.18 -10.64
C ASP A 144 -1.98 18.76 -10.67
N VAL A 145 -2.34 19.28 -11.84
CA VAL A 145 -3.62 19.86 -12.22
C VAL A 145 -4.20 19.00 -13.35
N GLY A 146 -4.14 17.67 -13.21
CA GLY A 146 -4.67 16.72 -14.18
C GLY A 146 -3.76 16.42 -15.39
N GLN A 147 -2.45 16.68 -15.31
CA GLN A 147 -1.49 16.26 -16.36
C GLN A 147 -1.36 14.73 -16.46
N GLY A 148 -1.72 14.01 -15.39
CA GLY A 148 -1.66 12.55 -15.32
C GLY A 148 -0.48 12.01 -14.50
N ASN A 149 0.14 12.84 -13.64
CA ASN A 149 1.16 12.34 -12.70
C ASN A 149 0.55 11.43 -11.63
N PHE A 150 -0.73 11.65 -11.29
CA PHE A 150 -1.52 10.88 -10.32
C PHE A 150 -2.82 10.38 -10.96
N PRO A 151 -2.74 9.42 -11.89
CA PRO A 151 -3.94 8.85 -12.50
C PRO A 151 -4.75 8.09 -11.45
N LEU A 152 -6.09 8.17 -11.52
CA LEU A 152 -7.03 7.53 -10.58
C LEU A 152 -7.75 6.31 -11.18
N GLY A 153 -7.49 5.99 -12.45
CA GLY A 153 -8.16 4.90 -13.15
C GLY A 153 -7.90 3.55 -12.49
N LEU A 154 -8.97 2.83 -12.20
CA LEU A 154 -8.94 1.47 -11.67
C LEU A 154 -8.86 0.44 -12.80
N GLU A 155 -8.08 -0.61 -12.55
CA GLU A 155 -8.07 -1.81 -13.38
C GLU A 155 -9.38 -2.60 -13.23
N TRP A 156 -9.77 -2.87 -11.97
CA TRP A 156 -10.99 -3.61 -11.63
C TRP A 156 -11.95 -2.76 -10.76
N PRO A 157 -12.83 -1.94 -11.37
CA PRO A 157 -13.75 -1.09 -10.60
C PRO A 157 -14.80 -1.86 -9.76
N TRP A 158 -15.02 -3.14 -10.07
CA TRP A 158 -16.00 -4.02 -9.43
C TRP A 158 -15.46 -4.90 -8.29
N GLN A 159 -14.19 -4.76 -7.90
CA GLN A 159 -13.50 -5.72 -7.00
C GLN A 159 -13.88 -5.65 -5.52
N TYR A 160 -14.64 -4.64 -5.07
CA TYR A 160 -14.78 -4.35 -3.64
C TYR A 160 -15.89 -5.15 -2.95
N TRP A 161 -17.15 -4.95 -3.34
CA TRP A 161 -18.26 -5.41 -2.52
C TRP A 161 -19.52 -5.77 -3.32
N ASP A 162 -20.35 -6.62 -2.73
CA ASP A 162 -21.68 -6.92 -3.22
C ASP A 162 -22.57 -5.68 -3.24
N PHE A 163 -23.40 -5.58 -4.27
CA PHE A 163 -24.33 -4.47 -4.47
C PHE A 163 -23.62 -3.10 -4.42
N ASP A 164 -22.35 -3.06 -4.83
CA ASP A 164 -21.64 -1.79 -5.01
C ASP A 164 -22.28 -1.01 -6.16
N VAL A 165 -22.97 0.08 -5.81
CA VAL A 165 -23.58 0.99 -6.78
C VAL A 165 -22.53 1.66 -7.68
N HIS A 166 -21.27 1.68 -7.23
CA HIS A 166 -20.11 2.21 -7.96
C HIS A 166 -19.26 1.11 -8.63
N ALA A 167 -19.77 -0.11 -8.81
CA ALA A 167 -19.02 -1.21 -9.44
C ALA A 167 -18.60 -0.94 -10.89
N ASP A 168 -19.27 -0.02 -11.59
CA ASP A 168 -18.94 0.45 -12.94
C ASP A 168 -18.25 1.83 -12.95
N SER A 169 -17.97 2.40 -11.78
CA SER A 169 -17.24 3.67 -11.65
C SER A 169 -15.73 3.44 -11.78
N PRO A 170 -15.04 4.14 -12.69
CA PRO A 170 -13.63 3.85 -13.01
C PRO A 170 -12.64 4.38 -11.96
N ASN A 171 -13.11 4.86 -10.80
CA ASN A 171 -12.31 5.46 -9.74
C ASN A 171 -12.97 5.30 -8.34
N LEU A 172 -12.17 5.42 -7.28
CA LEU A 172 -12.62 5.31 -5.87
C LEU A 172 -13.02 6.63 -5.20
N LEU A 173 -12.62 7.78 -5.77
CA LEU A 173 -12.58 9.05 -5.04
C LEU A 173 -13.74 9.98 -5.36
N PHE A 174 -14.21 10.03 -6.59
CA PHE A 174 -15.18 11.03 -7.06
C PHE A 174 -16.43 10.36 -7.62
N ALA A 175 -17.59 10.88 -7.25
CA ALA A 175 -18.88 10.49 -7.82
C ALA A 175 -18.88 10.60 -9.34
N THR A 176 -19.40 9.57 -10.00
CA THR A 176 -19.50 9.50 -11.47
C THR A 176 -20.93 9.29 -11.97
N HIS A 177 -21.87 9.01 -11.08
CA HIS A 177 -23.28 8.87 -11.42
C HIS A 177 -24.00 10.22 -11.30
N ASP A 178 -25.10 10.36 -12.03
CA ASP A 178 -26.00 11.52 -11.96
C ASP A 178 -27.30 11.06 -11.29
N GLU A 179 -27.51 11.50 -10.05
CA GLU A 179 -28.66 11.09 -9.24
C GLU A 179 -29.91 11.91 -9.54
N ASP A 180 -29.78 13.08 -10.16
CA ASP A 180 -30.89 13.94 -10.57
C ASP A 180 -31.53 13.39 -11.87
N VAL A 181 -32.13 12.21 -11.75
CA VAL A 181 -32.64 11.45 -12.89
C VAL A 181 -33.73 12.23 -13.62
N ASN A 182 -34.44 13.11 -12.93
CA ASN A 182 -35.52 13.92 -13.48
C ASN A 182 -35.10 15.35 -13.89
N GLY A 183 -33.90 15.81 -13.52
CA GLY A 183 -33.33 17.08 -13.96
C GLY A 183 -33.93 18.32 -13.30
N ASN A 184 -34.49 18.19 -12.10
CA ASN A 184 -35.06 19.31 -11.33
C ASN A 184 -34.05 19.95 -10.36
N GLY A 185 -32.88 19.32 -10.16
CA GLY A 185 -31.83 19.80 -9.26
C GLY A 185 -32.18 19.68 -7.77
N VAL A 186 -33.08 18.76 -7.41
CA VAL A 186 -33.48 18.44 -6.04
C VAL A 186 -33.30 16.94 -5.85
N LEU A 187 -32.79 16.52 -4.69
CA LEU A 187 -32.75 15.10 -4.33
C LEU A 187 -34.17 14.62 -4.03
N ASP A 188 -34.79 13.93 -5.00
CA ASP A 188 -36.13 13.38 -4.81
C ASP A 188 -36.09 12.01 -4.11
N PRO A 189 -37.24 11.57 -3.54
CA PRO A 189 -37.35 10.23 -2.99
C PRO A 189 -36.86 9.17 -3.97
N TYR A 190 -35.98 8.30 -3.47
CA TYR A 190 -35.37 7.19 -4.19
C TYR A 190 -34.28 7.53 -5.23
N GLU A 191 -33.84 8.79 -5.32
CA GLU A 191 -32.74 9.19 -6.22
C GLU A 191 -31.35 8.99 -5.61
N ASP A 192 -31.24 9.09 -4.28
CA ASP A 192 -30.01 8.83 -3.52
C ASP A 192 -29.65 7.34 -3.58
N ILE A 193 -28.64 6.98 -4.39
CA ILE A 193 -28.26 5.58 -4.63
C ILE A 193 -27.21 5.07 -3.64
N ASP A 194 -26.45 5.95 -3.01
CA ASP A 194 -25.40 5.58 -2.04
C ASP A 194 -25.73 5.96 -0.58
N PHE A 195 -26.85 6.66 -0.39
CA PHE A 195 -27.48 7.02 0.86
C PHE A 195 -26.72 8.03 1.73
N ASP A 196 -25.98 8.93 1.08
CA ASP A 196 -25.22 9.97 1.77
C ASP A 196 -26.01 11.29 1.96
N GLY A 197 -27.20 11.40 1.34
CA GLY A 197 -28.09 12.55 1.42
C GLY A 197 -27.69 13.73 0.54
N VAL A 198 -26.75 13.56 -0.38
CA VAL A 198 -26.32 14.54 -1.38
C VAL A 198 -26.97 14.21 -2.73
N LEU A 199 -27.14 15.22 -3.59
CA LEU A 199 -27.55 15.02 -4.98
C LEU A 199 -26.31 14.96 -5.87
N ASP A 200 -25.84 13.75 -6.16
CA ASP A 200 -24.59 13.56 -6.86
C ASP A 200 -24.64 13.92 -8.34
N LYS A 201 -23.51 14.46 -8.81
CA LYS A 201 -23.26 14.79 -10.20
C LYS A 201 -21.92 14.22 -10.67
N PRO A 202 -21.82 13.75 -11.92
CA PRO A 202 -20.57 13.20 -12.42
C PRO A 202 -19.42 14.23 -12.37
N ASN A 203 -18.31 13.88 -11.71
CA ASN A 203 -17.11 14.71 -11.62
C ASN A 203 -16.26 14.65 -12.92
N THR A 204 -16.90 14.89 -14.06
CA THR A 204 -16.32 14.82 -15.39
C THR A 204 -16.43 16.15 -16.13
N TRP A 205 -15.56 16.37 -17.12
CA TRP A 205 -15.54 17.59 -17.93
C TRP A 205 -16.88 17.87 -18.63
N ASP A 206 -17.56 16.83 -19.12
CA ASP A 206 -18.83 16.96 -19.85
C ASP A 206 -20.07 16.74 -18.98
N GLY A 207 -19.90 16.51 -17.68
CA GLY A 207 -20.98 16.28 -16.73
C GLY A 207 -21.74 14.98 -16.98
N LYS A 208 -21.10 13.99 -17.62
CA LYS A 208 -21.69 12.68 -17.89
C LYS A 208 -20.94 11.57 -17.19
N ASP A 209 -21.66 10.49 -16.94
CA ASP A 209 -21.10 9.24 -16.47
C ASP A 209 -20.09 8.69 -17.50
N PRO A 210 -18.81 8.50 -17.12
CA PRO A 210 -17.78 7.94 -18.00
C PRO A 210 -17.96 6.44 -18.24
N GLY A 211 -18.67 5.72 -17.38
CA GLY A 211 -18.63 4.27 -17.28
C GLY A 211 -17.21 3.73 -17.01
N PRO A 212 -17.02 2.40 -17.08
CA PRO A 212 -15.77 1.77 -16.62
C PRO A 212 -14.59 1.99 -17.57
N GLY A 213 -14.83 2.41 -18.83
CA GLY A 213 -13.80 2.48 -19.87
C GLY A 213 -13.34 3.88 -20.29
N ASN A 214 -13.99 4.96 -19.84
CA ASN A 214 -13.71 6.32 -20.32
C ASN A 214 -13.15 7.26 -19.23
N ILE A 215 -12.08 6.82 -18.57
CA ILE A 215 -11.41 7.58 -17.50
C ILE A 215 -10.92 8.98 -17.93
N SER A 216 -10.75 9.23 -19.24
CA SER A 216 -10.21 10.49 -19.77
C SER A 216 -11.10 11.71 -19.53
N THR A 217 -12.38 11.51 -19.20
CA THR A 217 -13.30 12.62 -18.91
C THR A 217 -13.28 13.01 -17.44
N LEU A 218 -12.66 12.23 -16.55
CA LEU A 218 -12.59 12.51 -15.11
C LEU A 218 -11.74 13.75 -14.83
N ILE A 219 -12.23 14.62 -13.95
CA ILE A 219 -11.44 15.74 -13.41
C ILE A 219 -10.78 15.25 -12.13
N THR A 220 -9.45 15.17 -12.10
CA THR A 220 -8.73 14.58 -10.94
C THR A 220 -8.27 15.60 -9.90
N PHE A 221 -8.26 16.89 -10.24
CA PHE A 221 -7.71 17.97 -9.40
C PHE A 221 -8.77 18.92 -8.83
N TYR A 222 -10.05 18.71 -9.18
CA TYR A 222 -11.17 19.51 -8.70
C TYR A 222 -12.40 18.64 -8.48
N GLU A 223 -13.06 18.87 -7.36
CA GLU A 223 -14.34 18.28 -6.99
C GLU A 223 -15.46 19.29 -7.18
N LYS A 224 -16.42 18.96 -8.05
CA LYS A 224 -17.61 19.77 -8.29
C LYS A 224 -18.58 19.81 -7.13
N GLU A 225 -18.73 18.69 -6.43
CA GLU A 225 -19.71 18.51 -5.35
C GLU A 225 -19.49 19.51 -4.19
N THR A 226 -18.22 19.70 -3.79
CA THR A 226 -17.82 20.58 -2.68
C THR A 226 -17.13 21.86 -3.14
N ASN A 227 -16.99 22.07 -4.45
CA ASN A 227 -16.18 23.14 -5.06
C ASN A 227 -14.75 23.19 -4.49
N SER A 228 -14.04 22.07 -4.55
CA SER A 228 -12.73 21.92 -3.89
C SER A 228 -11.61 21.58 -4.87
N LEU A 229 -10.48 22.28 -4.77
CA LEU A 229 -9.24 21.92 -5.44
C LEU A 229 -8.49 20.86 -4.62
N ILE A 230 -7.88 19.90 -5.33
CA ILE A 230 -7.04 18.83 -4.79
C ILE A 230 -5.75 18.78 -5.61
N LEU A 231 -4.68 19.37 -5.10
CA LEU A 231 -3.44 19.59 -5.85
C LEU A 231 -2.28 18.82 -5.22
N TRP A 232 -1.78 17.83 -5.95
CA TRP A 232 -0.66 17.01 -5.48
C TRP A 232 0.68 17.61 -5.90
N PRO A 233 1.70 17.66 -5.01
CA PRO A 233 3.04 18.04 -5.42
C PRO A 233 3.62 16.97 -6.36
N VAL A 234 4.18 17.39 -7.51
CA VAL A 234 4.72 16.44 -8.52
C VAL A 234 5.98 15.71 -8.03
N ALA A 235 6.66 16.27 -7.03
CA ALA A 235 7.81 15.69 -6.33
C ALA A 235 7.72 15.98 -4.83
N PRO A 236 8.28 15.14 -3.94
CA PRO A 236 8.21 15.34 -2.49
C PRO A 236 8.81 16.68 -2.09
N LEU A 237 8.33 17.27 -1.01
CA LEU A 237 8.88 18.46 -0.35
C LEU A 237 10.05 18.10 0.57
N MET A 238 10.74 19.08 1.15
CA MET A 238 11.74 18.87 2.20
C MET A 238 11.06 18.66 3.54
N GLU A 239 11.57 17.76 4.39
CA GLU A 239 11.10 17.61 5.78
C GLU A 239 11.43 18.85 6.62
N LYS A 240 10.71 19.06 7.73
CA LYS A 240 10.92 20.15 8.70
C LYS A 240 11.02 21.55 8.07
N THR A 241 10.31 21.78 6.99
CA THR A 241 10.41 22.99 6.17
C THR A 241 9.05 23.66 6.05
N THR A 242 9.02 24.99 6.19
CA THR A 242 7.80 25.77 6.00
C THR A 242 7.64 26.16 4.53
N TYR A 243 6.46 25.86 3.99
CA TYR A 243 6.02 26.17 2.64
C TYR A 243 4.86 27.16 2.68
N ALA A 244 4.81 28.04 1.69
CA ALA A 244 3.68 28.92 1.42
C ALA A 244 2.90 28.41 0.21
N VAL A 245 1.59 28.27 0.36
CA VAL A 245 0.68 28.14 -0.77
C VAL A 245 0.19 29.53 -1.15
N VAL A 246 0.33 29.90 -2.42
CA VAL A 246 -0.01 31.22 -2.94
C VAL A 246 -1.04 31.07 -4.04
N ILE A 247 -2.22 31.63 -3.82
CA ILE A 247 -3.31 31.72 -4.79
C ILE A 247 -3.23 33.09 -5.45
N THR A 248 -3.12 33.13 -6.77
CA THR A 248 -3.07 34.38 -7.52
C THR A 248 -4.45 34.83 -7.98
N LYS A 249 -4.58 36.09 -8.37
CA LYS A 249 -5.79 36.63 -9.03
C LYS A 249 -6.10 35.98 -10.38
N ARG A 250 -5.24 35.09 -10.89
CA ARG A 250 -5.49 34.31 -12.12
C ARG A 250 -6.42 33.13 -11.86
N LEU A 251 -6.55 32.66 -10.62
CA LEU A 251 -7.57 31.68 -10.27
C LEU A 251 -8.94 32.37 -10.24
N LYS A 252 -9.87 31.89 -11.06
CA LYS A 252 -11.15 32.57 -11.32
C LYS A 252 -12.34 31.66 -11.10
N GLY A 253 -13.46 32.28 -10.75
CA GLY A 253 -14.77 31.63 -10.82
C GLY A 253 -15.29 31.52 -12.25
N GLU A 254 -16.36 30.75 -12.44
CA GLU A 254 -17.07 30.69 -13.74
C GLU A 254 -17.61 32.06 -14.20
N ASN A 255 -17.75 33.02 -13.27
CA ASN A 255 -18.11 34.41 -13.56
C ASN A 255 -16.93 35.25 -14.13
N GLY A 256 -15.73 34.68 -14.22
CA GLY A 256 -14.51 35.32 -14.72
C GLY A 256 -13.80 36.24 -13.71
N GLU A 257 -14.35 36.38 -12.51
CA GLU A 257 -13.78 37.20 -11.43
C GLU A 257 -12.76 36.40 -10.60
N PRO A 258 -11.69 37.03 -10.09
CA PRO A 258 -10.71 36.38 -9.23
C PRO A 258 -11.29 35.86 -7.92
N VAL A 259 -10.77 34.74 -7.43
CA VAL A 259 -11.08 34.23 -6.08
C VAL A 259 -10.70 35.25 -5.00
N ARG A 260 -11.34 35.15 -3.83
CA ARG A 260 -11.22 36.14 -2.74
C ARG A 260 -10.75 35.53 -1.43
N SER A 261 -9.98 36.34 -0.69
CA SER A 261 -9.63 36.07 0.70
C SER A 261 -10.84 36.19 1.63
N PRO A 262 -10.98 35.31 2.64
CA PRO A 262 -11.99 35.43 3.68
C PRO A 262 -11.63 36.47 4.75
N PHE A 263 -10.46 37.10 4.65
CA PHE A 263 -9.96 38.11 5.58
C PHE A 263 -9.83 39.49 4.93
N PRO A 264 -9.73 40.57 5.72
CA PRO A 264 -9.41 41.92 5.21
C PRO A 264 -8.04 42.03 4.50
N TYR A 265 -7.21 40.99 4.62
CA TYR A 265 -5.89 40.89 4.03
C TYR A 265 -5.79 39.63 3.17
N ILE A 266 -4.75 39.52 2.35
CA ILE A 266 -4.47 38.32 1.53
C ILE A 266 -4.07 37.08 2.35
N ASN A 267 -4.06 37.14 3.68
CA ASN A 267 -3.72 36.02 4.55
C ASN A 267 -4.36 36.16 5.94
N HIS A 268 -4.40 35.07 6.69
CA HIS A 268 -4.70 35.11 8.13
C HIS A 268 -3.54 35.78 8.88
N ALA A 269 -3.84 36.76 9.75
CA ALA A 269 -2.82 37.63 10.35
C ALA A 269 -1.78 36.90 11.22
N ALA A 270 -2.12 35.73 11.76
CA ALA A 270 -1.18 34.89 12.51
C ALA A 270 -0.04 34.27 11.67
N GLN A 271 -0.14 34.31 10.33
CA GLN A 271 0.84 33.74 9.41
C GLN A 271 1.66 34.82 8.67
N THR A 272 1.43 36.10 8.95
CA THR A 272 2.09 37.21 8.22
C THR A 272 3.61 37.12 8.28
N ASP A 273 4.18 36.79 9.45
CA ASP A 273 5.64 36.70 9.62
C ASP A 273 6.24 35.57 8.77
N GLU A 274 5.59 34.42 8.70
CA GLU A 274 6.03 33.26 7.89
C GLU A 274 5.87 33.53 6.38
N LEU A 275 4.92 34.39 5.98
CA LEU A 275 4.67 34.78 4.58
C LEU A 275 5.50 35.98 4.11
N ALA A 276 6.12 36.73 5.02
CA ALA A 276 6.93 37.92 4.68
C ALA A 276 8.00 37.69 3.59
N PRO A 277 8.65 36.50 3.49
CA PRO A 277 9.57 36.18 2.40
C PRO A 277 8.98 36.32 0.98
N LEU A 278 7.66 36.19 0.80
CA LEU A 278 7.03 36.27 -0.52
C LEU A 278 7.25 37.63 -1.20
N ALA A 279 7.41 38.72 -0.43
CA ALA A 279 7.66 40.06 -0.94
C ALA A 279 8.96 40.16 -1.77
N GLN A 280 9.96 39.32 -1.46
CA GLN A 280 11.21 39.23 -2.21
C GLN A 280 11.22 38.09 -3.23
N ILE A 281 10.47 37.01 -2.99
CA ILE A 281 10.46 35.83 -3.86
C ILE A 281 9.64 36.09 -5.13
N LEU A 282 8.40 36.57 -5.00
CA LEU A 282 7.47 36.70 -6.13
C LEU A 282 7.96 37.60 -7.28
N PRO A 283 8.66 38.74 -7.03
CA PRO A 283 9.21 39.57 -8.11
C PRO A 283 10.38 38.94 -8.86
N SER A 284 10.96 37.86 -8.35
CA SER A 284 12.10 37.19 -8.97
C SER A 284 11.68 36.16 -10.02
N GLN A 285 12.62 35.79 -10.90
CA GLN A 285 12.43 34.67 -11.82
C GLN A 285 12.37 33.35 -11.02
N PRO A 286 11.48 32.40 -11.35
CA PRO A 286 10.67 32.35 -12.57
C PRO A 286 9.29 33.02 -12.49
N TYR A 287 8.83 33.47 -11.31
CA TYR A 287 7.45 33.91 -11.11
C TYR A 287 7.12 35.25 -11.75
N ASN A 288 8.06 36.21 -11.73
CA ASN A 288 7.90 37.56 -12.30
C ASN A 288 6.55 38.23 -11.95
N THR A 289 6.09 38.04 -10.72
CA THR A 289 4.79 38.53 -10.23
C THR A 289 4.99 39.39 -8.98
N SER A 290 3.93 39.77 -8.28
CA SER A 290 4.05 40.59 -7.06
C SER A 290 2.96 40.26 -6.06
N LEU A 291 3.05 40.81 -4.85
CA LEU A 291 2.01 40.67 -3.83
C LEU A 291 0.65 41.26 -4.29
N ASP A 292 0.66 42.27 -5.16
CA ASP A 292 -0.57 42.85 -5.73
C ASP A 292 -1.35 41.85 -6.60
N GLU A 293 -0.70 40.79 -7.09
CA GLU A 293 -1.31 39.72 -7.88
C GLU A 293 -1.77 38.53 -7.03
N VAL A 294 -1.55 38.56 -5.72
CA VAL A 294 -1.97 37.50 -4.78
C VAL A 294 -3.41 37.74 -4.33
N ALA A 295 -4.25 36.72 -4.48
CA ALA A 295 -5.61 36.71 -3.96
C ALA A 295 -5.66 36.19 -2.51
N PHE A 296 -4.90 35.13 -2.22
CA PHE A 296 -4.78 34.56 -0.88
C PHE A 296 -3.48 33.77 -0.71
N ALA A 297 -2.93 33.72 0.50
CA ALA A 297 -1.78 32.89 0.83
C ALA A 297 -1.82 32.38 2.28
N TRP A 298 -1.29 31.18 2.49
CA TRP A 298 -1.11 30.59 3.82
C TRP A 298 0.15 29.73 3.86
N THR A 299 0.53 29.29 5.06
CA THR A 299 1.72 28.45 5.30
C THR A 299 1.38 27.12 5.94
N PHE A 300 2.23 26.12 5.71
CA PHE A 300 2.26 24.88 6.48
C PHE A 300 3.71 24.40 6.65
N THR A 301 3.94 23.54 7.64
CA THR A 301 5.27 23.00 7.95
C THR A 301 5.25 21.49 7.82
N THR A 302 6.20 20.93 7.07
CA THR A 302 6.34 19.48 6.88
C THR A 302 6.89 18.79 8.13
N GLN A 303 6.45 17.56 8.38
CA GLN A 303 6.87 16.72 9.50
C GLN A 303 8.35 16.32 9.42
N SER A 304 8.88 15.78 10.52
CA SER A 304 10.13 15.01 10.47
C SER A 304 9.86 13.59 9.95
N ILE A 305 10.73 13.10 9.07
CA ILE A 305 10.63 11.78 8.43
C ILE A 305 11.76 10.87 8.91
N THR A 306 12.99 11.35 8.84
CA THR A 306 14.18 10.47 8.92
C THR A 306 14.72 10.28 10.34
N ASP A 307 14.42 11.20 11.25
CA ASP A 307 15.01 11.28 12.60
C ASP A 307 14.91 9.99 13.41
N GLU A 308 13.73 9.36 13.44
CA GLU A 308 13.48 8.17 14.26
C GLU A 308 14.31 6.97 13.77
N LEU A 309 14.33 6.69 12.46
CA LEU A 309 15.13 5.59 11.90
C LEU A 309 16.64 5.86 12.03
N ILE A 310 17.08 7.12 11.87
CA ILE A 310 18.47 7.51 12.13
C ILE A 310 18.82 7.31 13.62
N GLY A 311 17.91 7.68 14.52
CA GLY A 311 18.04 7.49 15.96
C GLY A 311 18.17 6.01 16.34
N ILE A 312 17.32 5.14 15.77
CA ILE A 312 17.40 3.69 15.97
C ILE A 312 18.73 3.14 15.45
N ARG A 313 19.12 3.47 14.21
CA ARG A 313 20.41 3.07 13.62
C ARG A 313 21.58 3.44 14.54
N LYS A 314 21.65 4.70 14.99
CA LYS A 314 22.68 5.16 15.94
C LYS A 314 22.65 4.37 17.24
N GLY A 315 21.44 4.16 17.77
CA GLY A 315 21.21 3.42 19.00
C GLY A 315 21.73 1.99 18.94
N LEU A 316 21.53 1.29 17.82
CA LEU A 316 22.05 -0.06 17.58
C LEU A 316 23.59 -0.10 17.64
N TYR A 317 24.29 0.98 17.30
CA TYR A 317 25.76 1.08 17.42
C TYR A 317 26.22 1.70 18.75
N GLY A 318 25.32 2.00 19.68
CA GLY A 318 25.67 2.48 21.02
C GLY A 318 25.69 4.01 21.17
N GLU A 319 25.20 4.73 20.15
CA GLU A 319 25.29 6.19 20.08
C GLU A 319 23.93 6.89 20.11
N GLY A 320 23.97 8.19 20.40
CA GLY A 320 22.78 9.03 20.45
C GLY A 320 21.87 8.71 21.65
N SER A 321 20.64 9.21 21.62
CA SER A 321 19.70 9.09 22.74
C SER A 321 19.17 7.67 22.95
N LEU A 322 19.25 6.82 21.92
CA LEU A 322 18.86 5.40 21.97
C LEU A 322 20.08 4.47 22.08
N GLY A 323 21.26 4.96 22.48
CA GLY A 323 22.49 4.15 22.58
C GLY A 323 22.40 2.89 23.45
N TRP A 324 21.43 2.83 24.35
CA TRP A 324 21.13 1.65 25.15
C TRP A 324 20.64 0.44 24.32
N LEU A 325 20.14 0.65 23.10
CA LEU A 325 19.71 -0.42 22.19
C LEU A 325 20.85 -1.38 21.87
N ALA A 326 22.10 -0.91 21.78
CA ALA A 326 23.24 -1.75 21.48
C ALA A 326 23.49 -2.85 22.51
N GLU A 327 23.25 -2.55 23.79
CA GLU A 327 23.36 -3.48 24.91
C GLU A 327 22.11 -4.35 25.06
N ALA A 328 20.91 -3.79 24.79
CA ALA A 328 19.65 -4.51 24.89
C ALA A 328 19.46 -5.55 23.76
N PHE A 329 19.97 -5.26 22.57
CA PHE A 329 19.84 -6.10 21.38
C PHE A 329 21.23 -6.36 20.77
N PRO A 330 22.14 -7.06 21.49
CA PRO A 330 23.46 -7.36 20.95
C PRO A 330 23.34 -8.29 19.72
N PRO A 331 24.26 -8.24 18.75
CA PRO A 331 24.17 -9.10 17.57
C PRO A 331 24.29 -10.57 17.98
N ASP A 332 23.27 -11.37 17.74
CA ASP A 332 23.26 -12.80 18.00
C ASP A 332 22.79 -13.55 16.75
N LEU A 333 22.96 -14.87 16.77
CA LEU A 333 22.42 -15.73 15.73
C LEU A 333 22.27 -17.15 16.26
N GLU A 334 21.14 -17.76 15.90
CA GLU A 334 20.80 -19.14 16.18
C GLU A 334 20.60 -19.89 14.86
N PRO A 335 21.53 -20.80 14.48
CA PRO A 335 21.38 -21.59 13.27
C PRO A 335 20.31 -22.67 13.50
N LYS A 336 19.46 -22.90 12.49
CA LYS A 336 18.45 -23.95 12.53
C LYS A 336 19.01 -25.25 11.97
N VAL A 337 18.69 -26.37 12.60
CA VAL A 337 18.95 -27.70 12.06
C VAL A 337 18.06 -27.91 10.83
N VAL A 338 18.65 -28.29 9.70
CA VAL A 338 17.99 -28.44 8.40
C VAL A 338 18.06 -29.84 7.83
N MET A 339 18.95 -30.69 8.33
CA MET A 339 19.04 -32.10 7.95
C MET A 339 19.04 -33.01 9.18
N ASP A 340 18.47 -34.20 9.03
CA ASP A 340 18.48 -35.25 10.04
C ASP A 340 19.44 -36.38 9.61
N LYS A 341 20.35 -36.76 10.53
CA LYS A 341 21.34 -37.82 10.31
C LYS A 341 20.69 -39.19 10.05
N ASP A 342 19.47 -39.41 10.53
CA ASP A 342 18.73 -40.66 10.37
C ASP A 342 17.99 -40.76 9.02
N THR A 343 17.80 -39.64 8.32
CA THR A 343 17.13 -39.58 7.01
C THR A 343 18.01 -38.87 5.97
N PRO A 344 19.17 -39.45 5.58
CA PRO A 344 20.03 -38.84 4.57
C PRO A 344 19.37 -38.86 3.17
N PRO A 345 19.78 -37.96 2.26
CA PRO A 345 19.46 -38.06 0.84
C PRO A 345 19.88 -39.44 0.27
N GLU A 346 19.18 -39.91 -0.78
CA GLU A 346 19.36 -41.28 -1.29
C GLU A 346 20.82 -41.59 -1.64
N GLY A 347 21.40 -42.60 -0.96
CA GLY A 347 22.80 -43.02 -1.16
C GLY A 347 23.87 -42.11 -0.54
N GLY A 348 23.48 -41.10 0.24
CA GLY A 348 24.37 -40.13 0.89
C GLY A 348 24.55 -40.32 2.41
N VAL A 349 25.32 -39.41 3.00
CA VAL A 349 25.48 -39.21 4.45
C VAL A 349 25.24 -37.72 4.76
N VAL A 350 24.70 -37.41 5.94
CA VAL A 350 24.57 -36.03 6.43
C VAL A 350 25.85 -35.66 7.16
N ASP A 351 26.74 -34.95 6.47
CA ASP A 351 28.03 -34.53 7.02
C ASP A 351 27.87 -33.37 8.02
N ASN A 352 26.87 -32.51 7.84
CA ASN A 352 26.56 -31.38 8.70
C ASN A 352 25.03 -31.16 8.74
N VAL A 353 24.47 -30.97 9.95
CA VAL A 353 23.01 -30.87 10.15
C VAL A 353 22.45 -29.46 9.94
N TYR A 354 23.30 -28.43 9.87
CA TYR A 354 22.97 -27.01 9.68
C TYR A 354 23.06 -26.54 8.22
N THR A 355 23.57 -27.38 7.32
CA THR A 355 23.69 -27.06 5.89
C THR A 355 22.84 -28.01 5.04
N LEU A 356 22.00 -27.48 4.15
CA LEU A 356 21.30 -28.27 3.14
C LEU A 356 22.09 -28.22 1.81
N PRO A 357 22.67 -29.33 1.34
CA PRO A 357 23.50 -29.33 0.13
C PRO A 357 22.74 -28.88 -1.12
N GLY A 358 23.39 -28.08 -1.97
CA GLY A 358 22.76 -27.48 -3.15
C GLY A 358 22.21 -28.50 -4.14
N TYR A 359 22.80 -29.70 -4.24
CA TYR A 359 22.28 -30.76 -5.12
C TYR A 359 20.90 -31.26 -4.69
N VAL A 360 20.57 -31.24 -3.39
CA VAL A 360 19.25 -31.64 -2.88
C VAL A 360 18.17 -30.67 -3.37
N VAL A 361 18.50 -29.38 -3.46
CA VAL A 361 17.61 -28.36 -4.02
C VAL A 361 17.43 -28.55 -5.53
N LEU A 362 18.45 -29.00 -6.27
CA LEU A 362 18.30 -29.31 -7.69
C LEU A 362 17.30 -30.46 -7.93
N ASP A 363 17.27 -31.46 -7.05
CA ASP A 363 16.29 -32.55 -7.09
C ASP A 363 14.87 -32.04 -6.78
N LEU A 364 14.74 -31.13 -5.81
CA LEU A 364 13.47 -30.45 -5.51
C LEU A 364 12.96 -29.67 -6.73
N LEU A 365 13.84 -28.94 -7.44
CA LEU A 365 13.49 -28.21 -8.66
C LEU A 365 13.08 -29.13 -9.81
N ASP A 366 13.62 -30.34 -9.91
CA ASP A 366 13.18 -31.32 -10.92
C ASP A 366 11.76 -31.82 -10.66
N MET A 367 11.39 -32.00 -9.39
CA MET A 367 10.08 -32.55 -9.02
C MET A 367 9.00 -31.47 -8.99
N VAL A 368 9.25 -30.36 -8.29
CA VAL A 368 8.27 -29.30 -8.03
C VAL A 368 8.37 -28.20 -9.08
N GLY A 369 9.57 -27.90 -9.58
CA GLY A 369 9.75 -26.87 -10.62
C GLY A 369 9.04 -27.22 -11.92
N GLY A 370 8.87 -28.49 -12.27
CA GLY A 370 8.07 -28.92 -13.42
C GLY A 370 6.54 -28.83 -13.21
N MET A 371 6.08 -28.67 -11.96
CA MET A 371 4.69 -28.36 -11.63
C MET A 371 4.43 -26.85 -11.64
N LEU A 372 5.41 -26.06 -11.17
CA LEU A 372 5.30 -24.60 -11.05
C LEU A 372 5.64 -23.86 -12.35
N TYR A 373 6.60 -24.36 -13.12
CA TYR A 373 7.13 -23.71 -14.32
C TYR A 373 7.21 -24.68 -15.50
N ASP A 374 7.41 -24.14 -16.71
CA ASP A 374 7.68 -24.98 -17.87
C ASP A 374 9.12 -25.50 -17.88
N GLN A 375 9.35 -26.56 -18.67
CA GLN A 375 10.66 -27.23 -18.72
C GLN A 375 11.83 -26.33 -19.11
N GLN A 376 11.62 -25.31 -19.95
CA GLN A 376 12.72 -24.45 -20.39
C GLN A 376 13.13 -23.47 -19.28
N ARG A 377 12.16 -22.93 -18.54
CA ARG A 377 12.39 -22.12 -17.34
C ARG A 377 13.04 -22.91 -16.21
N THR A 378 12.57 -24.13 -15.95
CA THR A 378 13.19 -24.97 -14.92
C THR A 378 14.65 -25.27 -15.26
N LYS A 379 14.98 -25.41 -16.56
CA LYS A 379 16.35 -25.65 -17.01
C LYS A 379 17.28 -24.45 -16.76
N THR A 380 16.83 -23.21 -17.02
CA THR A 380 17.65 -22.01 -16.73
C THR A 380 17.89 -21.86 -15.24
N LEU A 381 16.83 -21.99 -14.42
CA LEU A 381 16.93 -21.90 -12.96
C LEU A 381 17.90 -22.94 -12.37
N LYS A 382 17.87 -24.18 -12.87
CA LYS A 382 18.81 -25.24 -12.46
C LYS A 382 20.25 -24.95 -12.87
N ALA A 383 20.47 -24.40 -14.06
CA ALA A 383 21.80 -24.02 -14.54
C ALA A 383 22.43 -23.00 -13.58
N ASP A 384 21.69 -21.94 -13.24
CA ASP A 384 22.09 -20.94 -12.26
C ASP A 384 22.29 -21.54 -10.85
N SER A 385 21.36 -22.38 -10.38
CA SER A 385 21.39 -22.95 -9.02
C SER A 385 22.54 -23.94 -8.79
N THR A 386 23.18 -24.43 -9.85
CA THR A 386 24.34 -25.35 -9.75
C THR A 386 25.55 -24.70 -9.07
N TYR A 387 25.59 -23.38 -8.97
CA TYR A 387 26.68 -22.63 -8.34
C TYR A 387 26.48 -22.36 -6.84
N VAL A 388 25.34 -22.75 -6.28
CA VAL A 388 25.09 -22.77 -4.83
C VAL A 388 25.69 -24.06 -4.25
N ASP A 389 26.47 -23.94 -3.17
CA ASP A 389 27.08 -25.07 -2.49
C ASP A 389 26.12 -25.69 -1.48
N TYR A 390 25.52 -24.85 -0.64
CA TYR A 390 24.53 -25.26 0.35
C TYR A 390 23.66 -24.07 0.79
N TRP A 391 22.57 -24.39 1.48
CA TRP A 391 21.59 -23.45 2.04
C TRP A 391 21.60 -23.54 3.56
N VAL A 392 21.36 -22.41 4.21
CA VAL A 392 21.29 -22.31 5.68
C VAL A 392 20.04 -21.56 6.12
N LEU A 393 19.52 -21.97 7.28
CA LEU A 393 18.39 -21.32 7.95
C LEU A 393 18.82 -20.87 9.35
N GLY A 394 18.20 -19.82 9.86
CA GLY A 394 18.46 -19.38 11.21
C GLY A 394 17.48 -18.32 11.70
N SER A 395 17.76 -17.82 12.90
CA SER A 395 17.11 -16.63 13.44
C SER A 395 18.10 -15.76 14.20
N PHE A 396 17.79 -14.48 14.35
CA PHE A 396 18.50 -13.56 15.23
C PHE A 396 17.48 -12.75 16.04
N THR A 397 17.93 -12.14 17.13
CA THR A 397 17.10 -11.28 17.96
C THR A 397 17.18 -9.83 17.48
N GLY A 398 16.01 -9.28 17.13
CA GLY A 398 15.82 -7.89 16.73
C GLY A 398 15.00 -7.08 17.73
N PRO A 399 15.13 -5.74 17.73
CA PRO A 399 14.24 -4.86 18.48
C PRO A 399 12.87 -4.72 17.79
N ASN A 400 11.83 -5.25 18.43
CA ASN A 400 10.44 -5.06 18.01
C ASN A 400 9.84 -3.81 18.66
N PHE A 401 9.65 -2.75 17.87
CA PHE A 401 9.00 -1.50 18.30
C PHE A 401 7.47 -1.56 18.22
N LEU A 402 6.92 -2.68 17.74
CA LEU A 402 5.48 -2.97 17.71
C LEU A 402 5.04 -3.88 18.85
N ALA A 403 5.91 -4.19 19.82
CA ALA A 403 5.53 -5.04 20.94
C ALA A 403 4.36 -4.45 21.73
N ASP A 404 3.43 -5.31 22.20
CA ASP A 404 2.25 -4.96 22.98
C ASP A 404 2.56 -3.94 24.09
N GLN A 405 1.70 -2.93 24.17
CA GLN A 405 1.82 -1.81 25.10
C GLN A 405 0.65 -1.76 26.08
N ASP A 406 -0.41 -2.54 25.81
CA ASP A 406 -1.63 -2.56 26.59
C ASP A 406 -1.56 -3.50 27.81
N GLY A 407 -0.50 -4.31 27.90
CA GLY A 407 -0.20 -5.16 29.05
C GLY A 407 -1.01 -6.46 29.05
N PHE A 408 -1.34 -6.97 27.87
CA PHE A 408 -2.06 -8.21 27.68
C PHE A 408 -1.15 -9.44 27.83
N GLU A 409 -1.76 -10.62 27.93
CA GLU A 409 -1.01 -11.87 27.96
C GLU A 409 -0.55 -12.19 26.54
N VAL A 410 0.75 -12.00 26.28
CA VAL A 410 1.37 -12.21 24.96
C VAL A 410 2.02 -13.59 24.85
N THR A 411 1.85 -14.22 23.69
CA THR A 411 2.53 -15.47 23.33
C THR A 411 3.10 -15.36 21.91
N GLU A 412 3.89 -16.33 21.46
CA GLU A 412 4.45 -16.31 20.10
C GLU A 412 3.34 -16.37 19.03
N MET A 413 2.26 -17.09 19.31
CA MET A 413 1.09 -17.20 18.43
C MET A 413 0.17 -15.98 18.52
N TYR A 414 0.11 -15.33 19.68
CA TYR A 414 -0.76 -14.17 19.95
C TYR A 414 0.04 -13.03 20.61
N PRO A 415 0.84 -12.29 19.82
CA PRO A 415 1.69 -11.23 20.34
C PRO A 415 0.94 -9.94 20.73
N HIS A 416 -0.35 -9.82 20.38
CA HIS A 416 -1.18 -8.63 20.62
C HIS A 416 -0.54 -7.33 20.07
N ASP A 417 0.04 -7.39 18.87
CA ASP A 417 0.69 -6.25 18.22
C ASP A 417 -0.07 -5.69 17.01
N ASP A 418 -1.30 -6.13 16.74
CA ASP A 418 -2.13 -5.81 15.55
C ASP A 418 -2.64 -4.35 15.50
N ASN A 419 -2.52 -3.61 16.59
CA ASN A 419 -2.93 -2.21 16.73
C ASN A 419 -1.77 -1.28 17.15
N GLU A 420 -0.55 -1.83 17.23
CA GLU A 420 0.60 -1.13 17.80
C GLU A 420 1.32 -0.24 16.80
N SER A 421 2.01 0.77 17.32
CA SER A 421 2.79 1.73 16.51
C SER A 421 4.03 2.19 17.27
N PHE A 422 5.02 2.71 16.55
CA PHE A 422 6.29 3.16 17.11
C PHE A 422 6.06 4.32 18.08
N LEU A 423 6.35 4.09 19.36
CA LEU A 423 6.40 5.12 20.38
C LEU A 423 7.85 5.41 20.75
N ILE A 424 8.42 6.46 20.15
CA ILE A 424 9.82 6.86 20.32
C ILE A 424 9.91 8.33 20.73
N ASP A 425 10.57 8.59 21.86
CA ASP A 425 10.94 9.93 22.31
C ASP A 425 12.46 10.07 22.26
N LEU A 426 12.95 10.56 21.12
CA LEU A 426 14.38 10.79 20.89
C LEU A 426 14.97 11.83 21.83
N LYS A 427 14.17 12.76 22.38
CA LYS A 427 14.66 13.82 23.26
C LYS A 427 14.95 13.28 24.65
N ASN A 428 14.08 12.43 25.16
CA ASN A 428 14.26 11.78 26.47
C ASN A 428 15.04 10.45 26.37
N GLY A 429 15.25 9.93 25.15
CA GLY A 429 15.98 8.69 24.91
C GLY A 429 15.19 7.44 25.31
N THR A 430 13.87 7.49 25.20
CA THR A 430 12.97 6.39 25.58
C THR A 430 12.21 5.86 24.37
N ALA A 431 11.95 4.56 24.33
CA ALA A 431 11.11 3.92 23.31
C ALA A 431 10.40 2.69 23.89
N SER A 432 9.21 2.37 23.37
CA SER A 432 8.58 1.06 23.58
C SER A 432 9.23 0.04 22.65
N VAL A 433 9.84 -1.01 23.21
CA VAL A 433 10.54 -2.04 22.43
C VAL A 433 10.69 -3.35 23.22
N ALA A 434 10.57 -4.49 22.55
CA ALA A 434 10.83 -5.82 23.11
C ALA A 434 11.67 -6.68 22.16
N PRO A 435 12.34 -7.74 22.63
CA PRO A 435 13.03 -8.68 21.73
C PRO A 435 12.03 -9.50 20.92
N THR A 436 12.31 -9.67 19.63
CA THR A 436 11.62 -10.62 18.75
C THR A 436 12.63 -11.46 17.97
N LYS A 437 12.21 -12.63 17.48
CA LYS A 437 13.02 -13.47 16.59
C LYS A 437 12.71 -13.11 15.14
N VAL A 438 13.75 -12.77 14.40
CA VAL A 438 13.69 -12.57 12.95
C VAL A 438 14.33 -13.78 12.28
N THR A 439 13.57 -14.46 11.43
CA THR A 439 14.01 -15.65 10.70
C THR A 439 14.57 -15.29 9.33
N PHE A 440 15.53 -16.07 8.87
CA PHE A 440 16.19 -15.86 7.59
C PHE A 440 16.54 -17.17 6.89
N MET A 441 16.80 -17.05 5.59
CA MET A 441 17.30 -18.10 4.72
C MET A 441 18.42 -17.56 3.83
N CYS A 442 19.52 -18.29 3.69
CA CYS A 442 20.63 -17.89 2.84
C CYS A 442 21.11 -19.02 1.91
N ALA A 443 21.49 -18.63 0.70
CA ALA A 443 22.24 -19.46 -0.25
C ALA A 443 23.73 -19.12 -0.16
N ILE A 444 24.57 -20.14 0.03
CA ILE A 444 26.03 -19.98 0.09
C ILE A 444 26.68 -20.43 -1.23
N PRO A 445 27.51 -19.60 -1.88
CA PRO A 445 28.17 -19.96 -3.13
C PRO A 445 29.23 -21.06 -2.98
N LYS A 446 29.54 -21.73 -4.09
CA LYS A 446 30.71 -22.62 -4.17
C LYS A 446 32.01 -21.85 -4.08
N THR A 447 32.96 -22.43 -3.34
CA THR A 447 34.34 -21.95 -3.34
C THR A 447 35.01 -22.25 -4.69
N THR A 448 35.59 -21.22 -5.29
CA THR A 448 36.36 -21.30 -6.54
C THR A 448 37.75 -20.68 -6.35
N ASP A 449 38.55 -20.63 -7.41
CA ASP A 449 39.82 -19.90 -7.37
C ASP A 449 39.61 -18.38 -7.25
N ASP A 450 38.50 -17.88 -7.78
CA ASP A 450 38.16 -16.44 -7.83
C ASP A 450 37.33 -15.97 -6.63
N HIS A 451 36.57 -16.88 -5.99
CA HIS A 451 35.63 -16.56 -4.90
C HIS A 451 35.78 -17.53 -3.74
N LYS A 452 35.98 -17.01 -2.52
CA LYS A 452 36.23 -17.81 -1.30
C LYS A 452 35.50 -17.21 -0.10
N PRO A 453 35.11 -18.02 0.89
CA PRO A 453 34.55 -17.52 2.13
C PRO A 453 35.57 -16.66 2.90
N PRO A 454 35.12 -15.68 3.69
CA PRO A 454 33.71 -15.28 3.86
C PRO A 454 33.16 -14.53 2.64
N PHE A 455 32.05 -15.02 2.08
CA PHE A 455 31.44 -14.41 0.90
C PHE A 455 30.75 -13.08 1.24
N PRO A 456 30.81 -12.06 0.36
CA PRO A 456 29.97 -10.88 0.49
C PRO A 456 28.48 -11.24 0.36
N VAL A 457 27.61 -10.45 0.98
CA VAL A 457 26.18 -10.77 1.13
C VAL A 457 25.32 -9.76 0.38
N ILE A 458 24.34 -10.26 -0.37
CA ILE A 458 23.20 -9.51 -0.89
C ILE A 458 21.97 -9.91 -0.09
N THR A 459 21.20 -8.90 0.32
CA THR A 459 19.96 -9.12 1.08
C THR A 459 18.75 -8.96 0.17
N TYR A 460 17.74 -9.80 0.36
CA TYR A 460 16.49 -9.84 -0.38
C TYR A 460 15.29 -9.62 0.55
N GLY A 461 14.38 -8.74 0.18
CA GLY A 461 13.04 -8.62 0.79
C GLY A 461 11.98 -9.24 -0.13
N HIS A 462 11.16 -10.14 0.41
CA HIS A 462 10.11 -10.85 -0.33
C HIS A 462 8.86 -9.98 -0.55
N GLY A 463 7.97 -10.43 -1.44
CA GLY A 463 6.68 -9.79 -1.72
C GLY A 463 5.66 -9.92 -0.59
N TYR A 464 4.57 -9.15 -0.67
CA TYR A 464 3.43 -9.30 0.25
C TYR A 464 2.83 -10.71 0.14
N SER A 465 2.42 -11.31 1.27
CA SER A 465 2.00 -12.72 1.41
C SER A 465 3.04 -13.77 0.96
N GLY A 466 4.28 -13.33 0.70
CA GLY A 466 5.41 -14.18 0.34
C GLY A 466 6.24 -14.63 1.54
N ALA A 467 7.44 -15.14 1.25
CA ALA A 467 8.41 -15.62 2.23
C ALA A 467 9.85 -15.55 1.68
N PRO A 468 10.90 -15.67 2.51
CA PRO A 468 12.30 -15.78 2.08
C PRO A 468 12.59 -16.87 1.06
N PHE A 469 11.69 -17.83 0.91
CA PHE A 469 11.73 -18.88 -0.11
C PHE A 469 11.90 -18.34 -1.54
N GLU A 470 11.42 -17.13 -1.84
CA GLU A 470 11.59 -16.47 -3.15
C GLU A 470 13.07 -16.34 -3.60
N VAL A 471 14.02 -16.36 -2.66
CA VAL A 471 15.47 -16.33 -2.93
C VAL A 471 15.93 -17.48 -3.84
N PHE A 472 15.23 -18.63 -3.86
CA PHE A 472 15.52 -19.73 -4.78
C PHE A 472 15.55 -19.30 -6.24
N GLY A 473 14.70 -18.34 -6.64
CA GLY A 473 14.60 -17.88 -8.02
C GLY A 473 15.83 -17.16 -8.55
N PHE A 474 16.66 -16.58 -7.67
CA PHE A 474 17.70 -15.63 -8.07
C PHE A 474 19.07 -15.88 -7.44
N ALA A 475 19.15 -16.63 -6.34
CA ALA A 475 20.39 -16.87 -5.62
C ALA A 475 21.49 -17.51 -6.49
N GLY A 476 21.10 -18.41 -7.40
CA GLY A 476 22.04 -19.06 -8.32
C GLY A 476 22.81 -18.04 -9.18
N ARG A 477 22.13 -17.01 -9.69
CA ARG A 477 22.76 -15.97 -10.50
C ARG A 477 23.80 -15.18 -9.69
N PHE A 478 23.47 -14.80 -8.46
CA PHE A 478 24.42 -14.11 -7.57
C PHE A 478 25.58 -15.00 -7.11
N ALA A 479 25.34 -16.30 -6.93
CA ALA A 479 26.39 -17.26 -6.58
C ALA A 479 27.46 -17.36 -7.69
N GLN A 480 27.10 -17.19 -8.97
CA GLN A 480 28.06 -17.11 -10.07
C GLN A 480 29.03 -15.91 -9.95
N PHE A 481 28.62 -14.83 -9.28
CA PHE A 481 29.48 -13.68 -8.95
C PHE A 481 30.18 -13.82 -7.59
N GLY A 482 30.01 -14.94 -6.88
CA GLY A 482 30.59 -15.17 -5.56
C GLY A 482 29.91 -14.41 -4.43
N TYR A 483 28.60 -14.13 -4.53
CA TYR A 483 27.82 -13.49 -3.46
C TYR A 483 26.84 -14.47 -2.82
N ALA A 484 26.82 -14.50 -1.48
CA ALA A 484 25.76 -15.14 -0.73
C ALA A 484 24.49 -14.30 -0.80
N THR A 485 23.33 -14.94 -0.94
CA THR A 485 22.03 -14.25 -1.04
C THR A 485 21.15 -14.67 0.12
N CYS A 486 20.66 -13.71 0.89
CA CYS A 486 19.89 -13.93 2.10
C CYS A 486 18.52 -13.24 2.05
N GLY A 487 17.44 -13.97 2.34
CA GLY A 487 16.09 -13.44 2.52
C GLY A 487 15.66 -13.46 3.99
N LEU A 488 14.87 -12.47 4.41
CA LEU A 488 14.36 -12.33 5.77
C LEU A 488 12.83 -12.34 5.77
N ASP A 489 12.24 -12.95 6.79
CA ASP A 489 10.80 -12.85 7.01
C ASP A 489 10.45 -11.44 7.49
N ALA A 490 9.60 -10.75 6.71
CA ALA A 490 9.01 -9.49 7.11
C ALA A 490 8.12 -9.66 8.36
N PRO A 491 7.81 -8.58 9.10
CA PRO A 491 6.85 -8.64 10.21
C PRO A 491 5.52 -9.30 9.79
N GLY A 492 5.06 -10.28 10.56
CA GLY A 492 3.83 -11.04 10.30
C GLY A 492 3.89 -12.06 9.15
N HIS A 493 5.05 -12.26 8.51
CA HIS A 493 5.17 -13.10 7.31
C HIS A 493 5.97 -14.38 7.51
N GLY A 494 5.74 -15.34 6.62
CA GLY A 494 6.43 -16.64 6.58
C GLY A 494 5.95 -17.54 5.46
N LEU A 495 6.48 -18.77 5.37
CA LEU A 495 5.94 -19.74 4.43
C LEU A 495 4.63 -20.33 4.98
N ALA A 496 3.50 -19.87 4.45
CA ALA A 496 2.19 -20.49 4.63
C ALA A 496 1.76 -21.29 3.41
N LEU A 497 1.01 -22.38 3.64
CA LEU A 497 0.41 -23.17 2.56
C LEU A 497 -0.95 -22.57 2.14
N PRO A 498 -1.33 -22.67 0.85
CA PRO A 498 -2.58 -22.11 0.36
C PRO A 498 -3.81 -22.75 1.01
N VAL A 499 -4.86 -21.94 1.17
CA VAL A 499 -6.19 -22.39 1.63
C VAL A 499 -7.14 -22.40 0.43
N GLU A 500 -6.95 -23.34 -0.50
CA GLU A 500 -7.85 -23.50 -1.65
C GLU A 500 -9.01 -24.47 -1.32
N PRO A 501 -10.26 -24.14 -1.68
CA PRO A 501 -11.38 -25.07 -1.53
C PRO A 501 -11.16 -26.39 -2.28
N GLY A 502 -11.16 -27.51 -1.55
CA GLY A 502 -11.12 -28.85 -2.13
C GLY A 502 -9.74 -29.51 -2.24
N MET A 503 -8.67 -28.87 -1.74
CA MET A 503 -7.35 -29.50 -1.61
C MET A 503 -6.80 -29.36 -0.19
N ASP A 504 -6.40 -30.49 0.40
CA ASP A 504 -5.64 -30.53 1.65
C ASP A 504 -4.14 -30.36 1.35
N TRP A 505 -3.72 -29.10 1.17
CA TRP A 505 -2.32 -28.76 0.92
C TRP A 505 -1.38 -29.23 2.04
N PRO A 506 -1.71 -29.05 3.34
CA PRO A 506 -0.92 -29.61 4.43
C PRO A 506 -0.73 -31.12 4.30
N GLY A 507 -1.80 -31.89 4.13
CA GLY A 507 -1.72 -33.35 3.97
C GLY A 507 -0.96 -33.77 2.71
N PHE A 508 -1.07 -33.02 1.61
CA PHE A 508 -0.30 -33.27 0.39
C PHE A 508 1.21 -33.05 0.59
N VAL A 509 1.60 -31.91 1.19
CA VAL A 509 3.00 -31.59 1.48
C VAL A 509 3.57 -32.60 2.48
N GLU A 510 2.83 -32.93 3.54
CA GLU A 510 3.21 -33.98 4.48
C GLU A 510 3.39 -35.33 3.80
N GLY A 511 2.52 -35.70 2.85
CA GLY A 511 2.65 -36.92 2.05
C GLY A 511 3.94 -36.94 1.22
N ILE A 512 4.26 -35.85 0.51
CA ILE A 512 5.52 -35.74 -0.25
C ILE A 512 6.73 -35.85 0.69
N LEU A 513 6.73 -35.10 1.79
CA LEU A 513 7.83 -35.11 2.74
C LEU A 513 7.99 -36.49 3.38
N ASN A 514 6.92 -37.16 3.80
CA ASN A 514 7.03 -38.46 4.46
C ASN A 514 7.38 -39.61 3.49
N ASP A 515 6.77 -39.64 2.30
CA ASP A 515 6.84 -40.81 1.41
C ASP A 515 7.87 -40.68 0.28
N MET A 516 8.19 -39.44 -0.15
CA MET A 516 9.06 -39.19 -1.31
C MET A 516 10.38 -38.51 -0.96
N LEU A 517 10.35 -37.51 -0.08
CA LEU A 517 11.52 -36.68 0.26
C LEU A 517 11.71 -36.54 1.79
N PRO A 518 11.84 -37.64 2.55
CA PRO A 518 11.94 -37.62 4.02
C PRO A 518 13.09 -36.77 4.55
N HIS A 519 14.18 -36.67 3.78
CA HIS A 519 15.34 -35.85 4.10
C HIS A 519 15.08 -34.33 4.06
N LEU A 520 14.00 -33.86 3.43
CA LEU A 520 13.59 -32.45 3.41
C LEU A 520 12.65 -32.05 4.56
N THR A 521 12.15 -33.01 5.34
CA THR A 521 11.18 -32.76 6.41
C THR A 521 11.71 -31.74 7.44
N THR A 522 12.95 -31.92 7.87
CA THR A 522 13.62 -31.05 8.84
C THR A 522 13.82 -29.64 8.27
N PHE A 523 14.23 -29.56 7.00
CA PHE A 523 14.36 -28.28 6.30
C PHE A 523 13.01 -27.56 6.25
N TYR A 524 11.95 -28.19 5.73
CA TYR A 524 10.60 -27.62 5.66
C TYR A 524 10.12 -27.08 7.01
N LYS A 525 10.20 -27.91 8.07
CA LYS A 525 9.81 -27.49 9.43
C LYS A 525 10.67 -26.35 9.99
N GLY A 526 11.88 -26.19 9.49
CA GLY A 526 12.79 -25.13 9.88
C GLY A 526 12.36 -23.73 9.40
N PHE A 527 11.61 -23.62 8.30
CA PHE A 527 11.21 -22.30 7.76
C PHE A 527 9.71 -22.14 7.49
N VAL A 528 8.89 -23.18 7.65
CA VAL A 528 7.42 -23.05 7.63
C VAL A 528 6.95 -22.09 8.73
N ASN A 529 5.87 -21.36 8.47
CA ASN A 529 5.24 -20.32 9.30
C ASN A 529 6.07 -19.06 9.56
N GLY A 530 7.41 -19.11 9.61
CA GLY A 530 8.24 -17.92 9.82
C GLY A 530 7.81 -17.10 11.05
N ARG A 531 7.26 -15.91 10.80
CA ARG A 531 6.74 -14.96 11.80
C ARG A 531 5.21 -14.77 11.71
N ILE A 532 4.49 -15.67 11.04
CA ILE A 532 3.03 -15.60 10.94
C ILE A 532 2.41 -15.87 12.32
N ARG A 533 1.39 -15.08 12.65
CA ARG A 533 0.58 -15.16 13.86
C ARG A 533 -0.87 -15.49 13.48
N ASP A 534 -1.61 -16.13 14.38
CA ASP A 534 -3.04 -16.37 14.18
C ASP A 534 -3.80 -15.05 14.42
N LEU A 535 -4.37 -14.50 13.35
CA LEU A 535 -5.06 -13.21 13.37
C LEU A 535 -6.57 -13.33 13.54
N ASP A 536 -7.15 -14.53 13.51
CA ASP A 536 -8.60 -14.76 13.59
C ASP A 536 -9.04 -15.69 14.75
N ASN A 537 -8.12 -16.17 15.57
CA ASN A 537 -8.36 -17.10 16.69
C ASN A 537 -8.97 -18.44 16.25
N ASP A 538 -8.73 -18.92 15.04
CA ASP A 538 -9.12 -20.28 14.65
C ASP A 538 -8.08 -21.36 15.05
N GLY A 539 -6.90 -20.93 15.51
CA GLY A 539 -5.79 -21.78 15.93
C GLY A 539 -4.98 -22.40 14.78
N VAL A 540 -5.20 -21.95 13.55
CA VAL A 540 -4.55 -22.45 12.33
C VAL A 540 -3.77 -21.30 11.69
N ILE A 541 -2.46 -21.51 11.51
CA ILE A 541 -1.66 -20.60 10.67
C ILE A 541 -1.92 -20.95 9.20
N SER A 542 -2.48 -20.00 8.46
CA SER A 542 -2.90 -20.20 7.09
C SER A 542 -2.32 -19.14 6.15
N SER A 543 -2.54 -19.31 4.83
CA SER A 543 -2.17 -18.26 3.88
C SER A 543 -2.98 -16.97 4.08
N ALA A 544 -4.10 -16.99 4.81
CA ALA A 544 -4.90 -15.79 5.14
C ALA A 544 -4.31 -14.96 6.29
N ASP A 545 -3.46 -15.57 7.12
CA ASP A 545 -2.76 -14.90 8.22
C ASP A 545 -1.43 -14.27 7.77
N ASN A 546 -0.86 -14.80 6.68
CA ASN A 546 0.47 -14.42 6.20
C ASN A 546 0.55 -12.96 5.76
N GLY A 547 0.99 -12.09 6.68
CA GLY A 547 1.00 -10.64 6.48
C GLY A 547 -0.35 -9.96 6.63
N GLY A 548 -1.37 -10.61 7.21
CA GLY A 548 -2.76 -10.15 7.20
C GLY A 548 -3.05 -8.80 7.83
N ASP A 549 -2.12 -8.25 8.61
CA ASP A 549 -2.17 -6.90 9.18
C ASP A 549 -0.99 -6.00 8.76
N PHE A 550 -0.10 -6.46 7.86
CA PHE A 550 0.99 -5.63 7.34
C PHE A 550 0.43 -4.43 6.56
N TRP A 551 -0.56 -4.69 5.70
CA TRP A 551 -1.45 -3.66 5.17
C TRP A 551 -2.71 -3.65 6.02
N SER A 552 -3.01 -2.52 6.66
CA SER A 552 -4.15 -2.40 7.57
C SER A 552 -4.80 -1.03 7.46
N TRP A 553 -6.08 -0.98 7.83
CA TRP A 553 -6.85 0.25 7.98
C TRP A 553 -6.40 1.10 9.19
N ASP A 554 -5.73 0.50 10.20
CA ASP A 554 -4.92 1.27 11.16
C ASP A 554 -3.64 1.70 10.43
N VAL A 555 -3.70 2.90 9.87
CA VAL A 555 -2.64 3.49 9.06
C VAL A 555 -1.36 3.79 9.86
N PHE A 556 -1.42 3.85 11.20
CA PHE A 556 -0.21 3.93 12.04
C PHE A 556 0.47 2.56 12.15
N HIS A 557 -0.31 1.50 12.33
CA HIS A 557 0.22 0.13 12.34
C HIS A 557 0.85 -0.22 10.99
N LEU A 558 0.13 0.01 9.88
CA LEU A 558 0.64 -0.18 8.51
C LEU A 558 1.98 0.53 8.29
N ARG A 559 2.04 1.81 8.65
CA ARG A 559 3.25 2.63 8.53
C ARG A 559 4.41 1.98 9.28
N ASP A 560 4.17 1.55 10.50
CA ASP A 560 5.22 1.06 11.37
C ASP A 560 5.59 -0.41 11.13
N MET A 561 4.73 -1.22 10.50
CA MET A 561 5.07 -2.55 9.96
C MET A 561 6.16 -2.46 8.88
N VAL A 562 6.02 -1.51 7.93
CA VAL A 562 7.06 -1.24 6.93
C VAL A 562 8.37 -0.80 7.59
N ARG A 563 8.29 0.09 8.59
CA ARG A 563 9.47 0.60 9.30
C ARG A 563 10.13 -0.46 10.17
N GLN A 564 9.35 -1.37 10.75
CA GLN A 564 9.88 -2.52 11.49
C GLN A 564 10.67 -3.44 10.57
N GLY A 565 10.21 -3.68 9.34
CA GLY A 565 11.01 -4.38 8.32
C GLY A 565 12.36 -3.70 8.05
N VAL A 566 12.40 -2.36 7.98
CA VAL A 566 13.68 -1.62 7.83
C VAL A 566 14.61 -1.84 9.02
N VAL A 567 14.07 -1.80 10.25
CA VAL A 567 14.83 -2.03 11.49
C VAL A 567 15.39 -3.45 11.55
N ASP A 568 14.61 -4.45 11.12
CA ASP A 568 15.04 -5.85 11.08
C ASP A 568 16.24 -6.03 10.14
N HIS A 569 16.22 -5.37 8.97
CA HIS A 569 17.36 -5.35 8.05
C HIS A 569 18.59 -4.59 8.60
N MET A 570 18.41 -3.49 9.35
CA MET A 570 19.53 -2.81 10.02
C MET A 570 20.22 -3.73 11.03
N GLN A 571 19.44 -4.44 11.85
CA GLN A 571 19.98 -5.40 12.80
C GLN A 571 20.65 -6.58 12.08
N TRP A 572 20.09 -7.07 10.97
CA TRP A 572 20.72 -8.11 10.16
C TRP A 572 22.10 -7.72 9.63
N ILE A 573 22.24 -6.50 9.11
CA ILE A 573 23.55 -5.98 8.68
C ILE A 573 24.54 -5.96 9.85
N ARG A 574 24.09 -5.58 11.04
CA ARG A 574 24.92 -5.59 12.25
C ARG A 574 25.31 -7.00 12.68
N VAL A 575 24.43 -7.99 12.53
CA VAL A 575 24.71 -9.42 12.76
C VAL A 575 25.77 -9.91 11.78
N LEU A 576 25.59 -9.68 10.47
CA LEU A 576 26.57 -10.06 9.44
C LEU A 576 27.96 -9.44 9.68
N ARG A 577 28.00 -8.19 10.13
CA ARG A 577 29.25 -7.49 10.48
C ARG A 577 29.94 -8.06 11.71
N SER A 578 29.25 -8.84 12.55
CA SER A 578 29.82 -9.38 13.78
C SER A 578 30.52 -10.74 13.61
N PHE A 579 30.39 -11.36 12.43
CA PHE A 579 31.03 -12.65 12.13
C PHE A 579 32.55 -12.53 12.03
N GLY A 580 33.26 -13.60 12.43
CA GLY A 580 34.73 -13.66 12.32
C GLY A 580 35.52 -12.95 13.43
N GLU A 581 34.88 -12.25 14.38
CA GLU A 581 35.55 -11.62 15.54
C GLU A 581 35.76 -12.59 16.73
N GLY A 582 35.76 -13.90 16.50
CA GLY A 582 35.83 -14.93 17.55
C GLY A 582 34.55 -15.06 18.38
N ARG A 583 33.46 -14.38 17.98
CA ARG A 583 32.12 -14.54 18.56
C ARG A 583 31.63 -15.95 18.28
N LYS A 584 31.17 -16.64 19.33
CA LYS A 584 30.67 -18.02 19.26
C LYS A 584 29.15 -18.03 19.40
N TRP A 585 28.50 -19.01 18.79
CA TRP A 585 27.08 -19.32 19.01
C TRP A 585 26.92 -20.60 19.82
N ASN A 586 25.68 -20.95 20.18
CA ASN A 586 25.36 -22.18 20.88
C ASN A 586 24.99 -23.31 19.88
N ALA A 587 25.92 -23.63 18.97
CA ALA A 587 25.77 -24.71 18.00
C ALA A 587 27.10 -25.44 17.77
N ASP A 588 27.00 -26.73 17.42
CA ASP A 588 28.11 -27.67 17.17
C ASP A 588 28.13 -28.04 15.68
N SER A 589 28.47 -27.07 14.84
CA SER A 589 28.56 -27.18 13.38
C SER A 589 29.66 -28.13 12.93
N ASN A 590 30.75 -28.26 13.70
CA ASN A 590 31.87 -29.15 13.38
C ASN A 590 31.73 -30.57 13.98
N ASP A 591 30.61 -30.86 14.63
CA ASP A 591 30.26 -32.17 15.22
C ASP A 591 31.32 -32.70 16.20
N ASN A 592 31.95 -31.80 16.97
CA ASN A 592 32.99 -32.15 17.96
C ASN A 592 32.41 -32.50 19.35
N GLY A 593 31.11 -32.29 19.55
CA GLY A 593 30.39 -32.51 20.81
C GLY A 593 30.27 -31.28 21.72
N LEU A 594 30.69 -30.09 21.26
CA LEU A 594 30.65 -28.83 22.00
C LEU A 594 29.89 -27.77 21.20
N ALA A 595 28.87 -27.18 21.80
CA ALA A 595 28.10 -26.08 21.21
C ALA A 595 28.81 -24.73 21.40
N ASP A 596 29.99 -24.57 20.80
CA ASP A 596 30.84 -23.38 20.95
C ASP A 596 31.53 -22.95 19.66
N ASP A 597 30.95 -23.27 18.51
CA ASP A 597 31.53 -22.94 17.21
C ASP A 597 31.44 -21.45 16.85
N LEU A 598 32.22 -21.05 15.85
CA LEU A 598 32.31 -19.68 15.39
C LEU A 598 30.98 -19.24 14.78
N MET A 599 30.47 -18.09 15.20
CA MET A 599 29.23 -17.56 14.66
C MET A 599 29.41 -17.19 13.18
N GLY A 600 28.53 -17.73 12.33
CA GLY A 600 28.57 -17.58 10.87
C GLY A 600 29.32 -18.71 10.14
N ASP A 601 29.90 -19.68 10.84
CA ASP A 601 30.57 -20.88 10.31
C ASP A 601 29.61 -22.09 10.34
N PHE A 602 28.62 -22.09 9.46
CA PHE A 602 27.56 -23.11 9.44
C PHE A 602 28.11 -24.47 9.02
N ASN A 603 29.11 -24.51 8.14
CA ASN A 603 29.73 -25.75 7.67
C ASN A 603 30.74 -26.36 8.68
N GLY A 604 31.19 -25.61 9.67
CA GLY A 604 32.08 -26.05 10.75
C GLY A 604 33.57 -26.13 10.36
N ASP A 605 34.00 -25.42 9.32
CA ASP A 605 35.37 -25.50 8.80
C ASP A 605 36.37 -24.54 9.49
N GLY A 606 35.89 -23.70 10.41
CA GLY A 606 36.66 -22.71 11.16
C GLY A 606 36.71 -21.33 10.51
N ILE A 607 36.00 -21.09 9.41
CA ILE A 607 35.91 -19.83 8.67
C ILE A 607 34.44 -19.44 8.57
N PRO A 608 34.05 -18.18 8.85
CA PRO A 608 32.68 -17.75 8.57
C PRO A 608 32.35 -17.88 7.08
N ASP A 609 31.17 -18.41 6.76
CA ASP A 609 30.77 -18.70 5.39
C ASP A 609 30.52 -17.43 4.59
N MET A 610 29.92 -16.43 5.23
CA MET A 610 29.50 -15.17 4.62
C MET A 610 29.61 -14.03 5.62
N GLY A 611 29.79 -12.80 5.16
CA GLY A 611 29.82 -11.59 6.00
C GLY A 611 30.99 -11.54 7.01
N THR A 612 31.46 -10.34 7.33
CA THR A 612 32.48 -10.02 8.34
C THR A 612 32.53 -8.50 8.53
N PRO A 613 33.26 -7.95 9.51
CA PRO A 613 33.56 -6.52 9.57
C PRO A 613 34.30 -5.98 8.34
N VAL A 614 34.99 -6.84 7.57
CA VAL A 614 35.70 -6.45 6.33
C VAL A 614 34.70 -6.18 5.19
N ASN A 615 33.53 -6.82 5.22
CA ASN A 615 32.43 -6.51 4.33
C ASN A 615 31.79 -5.20 4.79
N THR A 616 32.11 -4.11 4.10
CA THR A 616 31.58 -2.78 4.47
C THR A 616 30.24 -2.47 3.80
N GLY A 617 29.95 -3.12 2.67
CA GLY A 617 28.78 -2.89 1.83
C GLY A 617 27.87 -4.11 1.76
N TYR A 618 26.58 -3.89 1.96
CA TYR A 618 25.52 -4.91 1.94
C TYR A 618 24.41 -4.48 0.97
N PRO A 619 24.55 -4.76 -0.34
CA PRO A 619 23.51 -4.44 -1.30
C PRO A 619 22.18 -5.11 -0.93
N VAL A 620 21.08 -4.40 -1.11
CA VAL A 620 19.72 -4.89 -0.81
C VAL A 620 18.81 -4.78 -2.01
N TRP A 621 17.97 -5.76 -2.26
CA TRP A 621 16.89 -5.64 -3.23
C TRP A 621 15.64 -6.35 -2.77
N GLY A 622 14.54 -6.17 -3.50
CA GLY A 622 13.28 -6.82 -3.21
C GLY A 622 12.26 -6.52 -4.28
N GLN A 623 11.16 -7.23 -4.23
CA GLN A 623 10.02 -7.03 -5.13
C GLN A 623 8.80 -6.64 -4.29
N SER A 624 7.93 -5.76 -4.82
CA SER A 624 6.69 -5.37 -4.15
C SER A 624 6.93 -4.78 -2.74
N MET A 625 6.37 -5.38 -1.69
CA MET A 625 6.64 -5.04 -0.29
C MET A 625 8.15 -4.97 0.04
N GLY A 626 8.94 -5.96 -0.37
CA GLY A 626 10.40 -5.94 -0.17
C GLY A 626 11.11 -4.80 -0.91
N ALA A 627 10.54 -4.33 -2.03
CA ALA A 627 11.01 -3.13 -2.71
C ALA A 627 10.73 -1.86 -1.91
N ILE A 628 9.60 -1.77 -1.20
CA ILE A 628 9.27 -0.64 -0.30
C ILE A 628 10.27 -0.57 0.86
N ILE A 629 10.52 -1.70 1.53
CA ILE A 629 11.48 -1.79 2.64
C ILE A 629 12.90 -1.44 2.18
N SER A 630 13.36 -2.03 1.08
CA SER A 630 14.72 -1.81 0.57
C SER A 630 14.99 -0.37 0.14
N GLN A 631 13.98 0.34 -0.37
CA GLN A 631 14.08 1.76 -0.73
C GLN A 631 14.29 2.65 0.50
N VAL A 632 13.45 2.49 1.53
CA VAL A 632 13.60 3.24 2.78
C VAL A 632 14.97 2.93 3.41
N LEU A 633 15.32 1.63 3.52
CA LEU A 633 16.61 1.19 4.06
C LEU A 633 17.79 1.82 3.30
N THR A 634 17.73 1.90 1.97
CA THR A 634 18.81 2.49 1.15
C THR A 634 19.09 3.95 1.51
N ALA A 635 18.06 4.73 1.85
CA ALA A 635 18.26 6.12 2.28
C ALA A 635 18.89 6.19 3.68
N VAL A 636 18.42 5.38 4.63
CA VAL A 636 18.77 5.54 6.06
C VAL A 636 19.93 4.67 6.52
N GLU A 637 20.33 3.60 5.83
CA GLU A 637 21.42 2.71 6.23
C GLU A 637 22.63 2.87 5.29
N PRO A 638 23.71 3.56 5.72
CA PRO A 638 24.82 3.84 4.82
C PRO A 638 25.73 2.64 4.56
N ALA A 639 25.54 1.52 5.27
CA ALA A 639 26.09 0.22 4.90
C ALA A 639 25.51 -0.36 3.61
N VAL A 640 24.37 0.15 3.11
CA VAL A 640 23.76 -0.28 1.85
C VAL A 640 24.36 0.56 0.70
N PRO A 641 25.22 0.00 -0.16
CA PRO A 641 25.84 0.79 -1.22
C PRO A 641 24.96 0.88 -2.49
N ALA A 642 24.09 -0.12 -2.69
CA ALA A 642 23.25 -0.23 -3.86
C ALA A 642 21.95 -0.97 -3.57
N SER A 643 20.90 -0.63 -4.31
CA SER A 643 19.66 -1.38 -4.33
C SER A 643 18.98 -1.43 -5.70
N THR A 644 18.18 -2.46 -5.90
CA THR A 644 17.37 -2.65 -7.12
C THR A 644 15.93 -2.99 -6.75
N PRO A 645 15.17 -2.02 -6.19
CA PRO A 645 13.76 -2.22 -5.87
C PRO A 645 12.95 -2.42 -7.16
N ILE A 646 12.10 -3.45 -7.15
CA ILE A 646 11.20 -3.78 -8.27
C ILE A 646 9.76 -3.60 -7.81
N ALA A 647 9.03 -2.72 -8.48
CA ALA A 647 7.61 -2.47 -8.21
C ALA A 647 7.33 -2.08 -6.75
N GLY A 648 8.20 -1.27 -6.13
CA GLY A 648 7.95 -0.78 -4.78
C GLY A 648 7.17 0.53 -4.74
N GLY A 649 7.23 1.35 -5.79
CA GLY A 649 6.51 2.62 -5.86
C GLY A 649 6.94 3.67 -4.81
N GLY A 650 6.40 4.88 -4.95
CA GLY A 650 6.42 5.96 -3.96
C GLY A 650 5.09 6.70 -3.97
N GLY A 651 4.52 6.98 -2.80
CA GLY A 651 3.11 7.35 -2.64
C GLY A 651 2.25 6.14 -2.29
N LEU A 652 2.45 5.52 -1.12
CA LEU A 652 1.76 4.31 -0.67
C LEU A 652 0.24 4.46 -0.67
N ILE A 653 -0.29 5.67 -0.43
CA ILE A 653 -1.73 5.92 -0.56
C ILE A 653 -2.24 5.72 -2.00
N HIS A 654 -1.44 6.10 -3.01
CA HIS A 654 -1.78 5.92 -4.42
C HIS A 654 -1.60 4.47 -4.87
N VAL A 655 -0.68 3.73 -4.23
CA VAL A 655 -0.60 2.28 -4.38
C VAL A 655 -1.91 1.66 -3.90
N GLY A 656 -2.32 1.95 -2.66
CA GLY A 656 -3.55 1.42 -2.07
C GLY A 656 -4.80 1.70 -2.90
N LEU A 657 -4.98 2.94 -3.37
CA LEU A 657 -6.16 3.35 -4.15
C LEU A 657 -6.34 2.64 -5.51
N ARG A 658 -5.30 2.00 -6.03
CA ARG A 658 -5.32 1.41 -7.39
C ARG A 658 -4.88 -0.05 -7.43
N SER A 659 -4.47 -0.60 -6.29
CA SER A 659 -3.98 -1.96 -6.20
C SER A 659 -5.08 -2.96 -6.55
N THR A 660 -4.73 -3.95 -7.36
CA THR A 660 -5.47 -5.21 -7.50
C THR A 660 -4.83 -6.35 -6.70
N ASN A 661 -3.74 -6.07 -5.97
CA ASN A 661 -3.04 -7.09 -5.20
C ASN A 661 -3.96 -7.59 -4.08
N PRO A 662 -4.32 -8.89 -4.06
CA PRO A 662 -5.22 -9.40 -3.04
C PRO A 662 -4.67 -9.11 -1.64
N GLY A 663 -5.56 -8.69 -0.76
CA GLY A 663 -5.27 -8.26 0.60
C GLY A 663 -5.07 -6.77 0.78
N VAL A 664 -4.65 -6.03 -0.25
CA VAL A 664 -4.52 -4.57 -0.13
C VAL A 664 -5.92 -3.89 -0.16
N PRO A 665 -6.77 -4.13 -1.18
CA PRO A 665 -8.15 -3.63 -1.15
C PRO A 665 -8.92 -4.11 0.07
N GLU A 666 -8.80 -5.39 0.41
CA GLU A 666 -9.52 -6.05 1.50
C GLU A 666 -9.13 -5.49 2.88
N ALA A 667 -7.85 -5.59 3.26
CA ALA A 667 -7.42 -5.22 4.60
C ALA A 667 -7.45 -3.71 4.86
N VAL A 668 -7.24 -2.89 3.83
CA VAL A 668 -7.16 -1.42 3.95
C VAL A 668 -8.49 -0.76 3.56
N LEU A 669 -8.82 -0.78 2.26
CA LEU A 669 -9.89 0.05 1.71
C LEU A 669 -11.28 -0.44 2.13
N MET A 670 -11.50 -1.75 2.07
CA MET A 670 -12.77 -2.38 2.41
C MET A 670 -13.07 -2.26 3.90
N SER A 671 -12.07 -2.41 4.77
CA SER A 671 -12.19 -2.12 6.21
C SER A 671 -12.49 -0.64 6.51
N MET A 672 -11.93 0.31 5.73
CA MET A 672 -12.30 1.73 5.85
C MET A 672 -13.75 2.00 5.39
N MET A 673 -14.23 1.24 4.40
CA MET A 673 -15.61 1.37 3.89
C MET A 673 -16.65 0.64 4.75
N GLY A 674 -16.26 -0.42 5.45
CA GLY A 674 -17.12 -1.21 6.33
C GLY A 674 -17.07 -0.76 7.80
N PRO A 675 -17.89 -1.36 8.67
CA PRO A 675 -18.83 -2.45 8.40
C PRO A 675 -20.05 -1.97 7.59
N MET A 676 -20.64 -2.88 6.80
CA MET A 676 -21.85 -2.59 6.03
C MET A 676 -22.99 -3.52 6.41
N VAL A 677 -24.22 -2.98 6.40
CA VAL A 677 -25.44 -3.78 6.47
C VAL A 677 -25.95 -3.99 5.05
N ILE A 678 -26.18 -5.24 4.68
CA ILE A 678 -26.68 -5.63 3.36
C ILE A 678 -28.10 -6.20 3.48
N PHE A 679 -28.92 -5.92 2.47
CA PHE A 679 -30.32 -6.32 2.41
C PHE A 679 -30.56 -7.10 1.12
N THR A 680 -30.93 -8.37 1.27
CA THR A 680 -31.15 -9.28 0.14
C THR A 680 -32.59 -9.80 0.18
N PRO A 681 -33.51 -9.27 -0.65
CA PRO A 681 -34.80 -9.91 -0.93
C PRO A 681 -34.63 -11.38 -1.28
N MET A 682 -35.47 -12.26 -0.71
CA MET A 682 -35.42 -13.72 -0.90
C MET A 682 -36.63 -14.23 -1.70
N ASP A 683 -36.54 -15.46 -2.23
CA ASP A 683 -37.58 -16.09 -3.05
C ASP A 683 -38.90 -16.38 -2.30
N ASP A 684 -38.81 -16.57 -0.98
CA ASP A 684 -39.96 -16.71 -0.09
C ASP A 684 -40.64 -15.38 0.28
N GLY A 685 -40.17 -14.26 -0.27
CA GLY A 685 -40.71 -12.92 -0.05
C GLY A 685 -40.16 -12.19 1.17
N THR A 686 -39.28 -12.82 1.95
CA THR A 686 -38.56 -12.16 3.05
C THR A 686 -37.39 -11.32 2.53
N VAL A 687 -36.75 -10.56 3.41
CA VAL A 687 -35.47 -9.89 3.19
C VAL A 687 -34.49 -10.40 4.24
N GLU A 688 -33.37 -10.95 3.77
CA GLU A 688 -32.24 -11.32 4.61
C GLU A 688 -31.36 -10.09 4.87
N LEU A 689 -30.96 -9.91 6.13
CA LEU A 689 -30.06 -8.85 6.56
C LEU A 689 -28.75 -9.50 7.02
N ALA A 690 -27.63 -8.97 6.53
CA ALA A 690 -26.30 -9.50 6.83
C ALA A 690 -25.30 -8.38 7.13
N TRP A 691 -24.25 -8.74 7.85
CA TRP A 691 -23.02 -7.97 7.89
C TRP A 691 -22.20 -8.30 6.65
N LEU A 692 -21.76 -7.26 5.94
CA LEU A 692 -20.73 -7.35 4.92
C LEU A 692 -19.47 -6.67 5.47
N ILE A 693 -18.46 -7.47 5.77
CA ILE A 693 -17.25 -7.06 6.50
C ILE A 693 -16.01 -7.72 5.94
N ASN A 694 -14.86 -7.11 6.15
CA ASN A 694 -13.61 -7.70 5.73
C ASN A 694 -13.21 -8.88 6.63
N ASP A 695 -12.47 -9.86 6.09
CA ASP A 695 -11.98 -11.03 6.82
C ASP A 695 -10.48 -11.22 6.48
N LEU A 696 -9.62 -10.58 7.26
CA LEU A 696 -8.17 -10.48 7.02
C LEU A 696 -7.88 -10.07 5.57
N HIS A 697 -6.99 -10.76 4.86
CA HIS A 697 -6.79 -10.53 3.43
C HIS A 697 -7.46 -11.58 2.54
N ALA A 698 -8.49 -12.29 3.03
CA ALA A 698 -9.21 -13.26 2.20
C ALA A 698 -9.77 -12.57 0.94
N GLU A 699 -9.44 -13.11 -0.24
CA GLU A 699 -9.73 -12.43 -1.50
C GLU A 699 -11.23 -12.32 -1.79
N TYR A 700 -11.65 -11.14 -2.26
CA TYR A 700 -13.03 -10.91 -2.67
C TYR A 700 -13.23 -11.11 -4.18
N PHE A 701 -13.37 -12.37 -4.61
CA PHE A 701 -13.48 -12.69 -6.04
C PHE A 701 -14.76 -12.15 -6.71
N ARG A 702 -14.63 -11.73 -7.98
CA ARG A 702 -15.77 -11.53 -8.89
C ARG A 702 -16.41 -12.88 -9.19
N VAL A 703 -17.74 -12.92 -9.14
CA VAL A 703 -18.52 -14.10 -9.56
C VAL A 703 -18.51 -14.20 -11.09
N PRO A 704 -18.27 -15.39 -11.67
CA PRO A 704 -18.44 -15.59 -13.10
C PRO A 704 -19.82 -15.15 -13.59
N ASP A 705 -19.88 -14.54 -14.77
CA ASP A 705 -21.14 -14.13 -15.40
C ASP A 705 -22.09 -15.34 -15.52
N GLY A 706 -23.33 -15.21 -15.03
CA GLY A 706 -24.31 -16.31 -15.07
C GLY A 706 -24.31 -17.21 -13.83
N GLU A 707 -23.43 -16.96 -12.85
CA GLU A 707 -23.40 -17.67 -11.56
C GLU A 707 -23.85 -16.77 -10.41
N ASP A 708 -24.24 -17.39 -9.30
CA ASP A 708 -24.55 -16.69 -8.05
C ASP A 708 -23.40 -16.86 -7.06
N ARG A 709 -23.26 -15.94 -6.11
CA ARG A 709 -22.34 -16.06 -4.99
C ARG A 709 -22.70 -17.25 -4.12
N ASP A 710 -21.67 -17.86 -3.56
CA ASP A 710 -21.84 -18.83 -2.48
C ASP A 710 -22.58 -18.15 -1.30
N PRO A 711 -23.72 -18.70 -0.83
CA PRO A 711 -24.41 -18.19 0.35
C PRO A 711 -23.54 -18.26 1.63
N ASN A 712 -22.54 -19.15 1.67
CA ASN A 712 -21.59 -19.29 2.77
C ASN A 712 -20.23 -18.63 2.48
N ARG A 713 -20.18 -17.68 1.52
CA ARG A 713 -18.94 -16.96 1.19
C ARG A 713 -18.36 -16.26 2.42
N LYS A 714 -17.04 -16.13 2.43
CA LYS A 714 -16.33 -15.22 3.33
C LYS A 714 -16.86 -13.80 3.16
N HIS A 715 -16.74 -12.97 4.20
CA HIS A 715 -17.21 -11.57 4.26
C HIS A 715 -18.71 -11.36 4.46
N TYR A 716 -19.57 -12.36 4.28
CA TYR A 716 -21.03 -12.22 4.39
C TYR A 716 -21.61 -13.03 5.55
N TYR A 717 -22.23 -12.34 6.52
CA TYR A 717 -22.69 -12.96 7.76
C TYR A 717 -24.15 -12.58 8.06
N PRO A 718 -25.14 -13.44 7.73
CA PRO A 718 -26.56 -13.20 7.99
C PRO A 718 -26.84 -13.09 9.49
N PHE A 719 -27.51 -12.03 9.92
CA PHE A 719 -27.92 -11.84 11.32
C PHE A 719 -29.43 -11.82 11.51
N ALA A 720 -30.22 -11.56 10.46
CA ALA A 720 -31.68 -11.51 10.55
C ALA A 720 -32.38 -11.86 9.24
N ARG A 721 -33.66 -12.26 9.32
CA ARG A 721 -34.50 -12.50 8.14
C ARG A 721 -35.95 -12.12 8.42
N THR A 722 -36.45 -11.12 7.68
CA THR A 722 -37.73 -10.49 8.00
C THR A 722 -38.69 -10.41 6.81
N ASP A 723 -39.98 -10.60 7.06
CA ASP A 723 -41.06 -10.37 6.09
C ASP A 723 -41.63 -8.93 6.16
N LYS A 724 -41.03 -8.07 6.99
CA LYS A 724 -41.57 -6.74 7.32
C LYS A 724 -41.14 -5.64 6.36
N ILE A 725 -40.09 -5.84 5.56
CA ILE A 725 -39.61 -4.87 4.57
C ILE A 725 -40.33 -5.13 3.24
N ALA A 726 -41.37 -4.36 2.94
CA ALA A 726 -42.10 -4.40 1.68
C ALA A 726 -41.55 -3.34 0.69
N PRO A 727 -41.81 -3.50 -0.63
CA PRO A 727 -41.42 -2.50 -1.61
C PRO A 727 -41.98 -1.11 -1.31
N GLY A 728 -41.13 -0.08 -1.42
CA GLY A 728 -41.42 1.31 -1.11
C GLY A 728 -41.23 1.71 0.35
N ASP A 729 -40.87 0.78 1.24
CA ASP A 729 -40.62 1.08 2.65
C ASP A 729 -39.24 1.70 2.90
N THR A 730 -39.20 2.67 3.80
CA THR A 730 -37.97 3.20 4.39
C THR A 730 -37.42 2.28 5.48
N VAL A 731 -36.10 2.09 5.47
CA VAL A 731 -35.31 1.40 6.48
C VAL A 731 -34.29 2.38 7.03
N ILE A 732 -34.14 2.43 8.36
CA ILE A 732 -33.14 3.25 9.02
C ILE A 732 -32.29 2.34 9.89
N VAL A 733 -30.98 2.38 9.68
CA VAL A 733 -30.00 1.71 10.54
C VAL A 733 -29.40 2.75 11.47
N ARG A 734 -29.47 2.50 12.77
CA ARG A 734 -28.97 3.40 13.82
C ARG A 734 -27.88 2.74 14.62
N ASN A 735 -26.82 3.48 14.86
CA ASN A 735 -25.91 3.18 15.95
C ASN A 735 -26.37 3.95 17.20
N LEU A 736 -26.82 3.21 18.21
CA LEU A 736 -27.43 3.76 19.42
C LEU A 736 -26.40 4.36 20.40
N VAL A 737 -25.09 4.15 20.14
CA VAL A 737 -23.99 4.64 20.98
C VAL A 737 -23.52 6.01 20.52
N ASN A 738 -23.23 6.17 19.23
CA ASN A 738 -22.74 7.43 18.65
C ASN A 738 -23.87 8.31 18.07
N GLY A 739 -25.08 7.76 17.86
CA GLY A 739 -26.22 8.46 17.29
C GLY A 739 -26.20 8.60 15.77
N GLU A 740 -25.27 7.94 15.07
CA GLU A 740 -25.24 7.89 13.61
C GLU A 740 -26.47 7.14 13.08
N GLU A 741 -27.12 7.73 12.08
CA GLU A 741 -28.23 7.13 11.37
C GLU A 741 -27.89 7.05 9.89
N ARG A 742 -28.35 5.97 9.25
CA ARG A 742 -28.28 5.80 7.80
C ARG A 742 -29.63 5.40 7.26
N TYR A 743 -30.05 6.12 6.23
CA TYR A 743 -31.33 5.97 5.58
C TYR A 743 -31.18 5.03 4.40
N SER A 744 -32.23 4.29 4.07
CA SER A 744 -32.29 3.46 2.88
C SER A 744 -33.73 3.05 2.63
N PHE A 745 -33.99 2.39 1.52
CA PHE A 745 -35.32 1.93 1.17
C PHE A 745 -35.28 0.66 0.34
N ARG A 746 -36.39 -0.10 0.38
CA ARG A 746 -36.64 -1.13 -0.63
C ARG A 746 -37.32 -0.46 -1.82
N MET A 747 -36.74 -0.59 -3.01
CA MET A 747 -37.30 0.00 -4.23
C MET A 747 -38.79 -0.37 -4.42
N PRO A 748 -39.66 0.61 -4.76
CA PRO A 748 -41.06 0.34 -5.07
C PRO A 748 -41.19 -0.51 -6.36
N LEU A 749 -42.17 -1.41 -6.39
CA LEU A 749 -42.48 -2.18 -7.59
C LEU A 749 -43.48 -1.41 -8.48
N PRO A 750 -43.35 -1.47 -9.82
CA PRO A 750 -44.31 -0.85 -10.71
C PRO A 750 -45.71 -1.50 -10.60
N GLU A 751 -46.78 -0.70 -10.59
CA GLU A 751 -48.16 -1.23 -10.70
C GLU A 751 -48.45 -1.77 -12.11
N GLU A 752 -49.39 -2.73 -12.24
CA GLU A 752 -49.75 -3.37 -13.53
C GLU A 752 -50.18 -2.38 -14.63
N ASP A 753 -50.69 -1.20 -14.26
CA ASP A 753 -51.26 -0.19 -15.18
C ASP A 753 -50.54 1.17 -15.14
N ASP A 754 -49.36 1.29 -14.52
CA ASP A 754 -48.83 2.61 -14.18
C ASP A 754 -48.19 3.40 -15.34
N THR A 755 -48.58 4.68 -15.45
CA THR A 755 -47.98 5.70 -16.33
C THR A 755 -46.65 6.22 -15.75
N PRO A 756 -45.64 6.53 -16.58
CA PRO A 756 -44.26 6.73 -16.12
C PRO A 756 -43.99 8.08 -15.46
N GLN A 757 -43.63 8.10 -14.17
CA GLN A 757 -42.67 9.03 -13.51
C GLN A 757 -42.11 8.37 -12.21
N PRO A 758 -40.98 8.82 -11.62
CA PRO A 758 -39.72 9.26 -12.24
C PRO A 758 -38.54 8.39 -11.72
N ASP A 759 -37.98 7.49 -12.54
CA ASP A 759 -36.69 6.82 -12.21
C ASP A 759 -35.96 6.15 -13.40
N CYS A 760 -36.47 6.26 -14.64
CA CYS A 760 -35.83 5.63 -15.80
C CYS A 760 -36.17 6.37 -17.12
N LYS A 761 -36.32 7.71 -17.13
CA LYS A 761 -36.67 8.51 -18.35
C LYS A 761 -37.84 7.94 -19.20
N GLY A 762 -38.81 7.27 -18.58
CA GLY A 762 -39.91 6.61 -19.30
C GLY A 762 -39.53 5.30 -20.02
N ASP A 763 -38.34 4.76 -19.79
CA ASP A 763 -37.93 3.44 -20.25
C ASP A 763 -38.61 2.35 -19.42
N LYS A 764 -39.68 1.81 -20.00
CA LYS A 764 -40.44 0.69 -19.46
C LYS A 764 -39.54 -0.55 -19.23
N ALA A 765 -38.42 -0.68 -19.96
CA ALA A 765 -37.49 -1.80 -19.82
C ALA A 765 -36.67 -1.74 -18.53
N CYS A 766 -36.22 -0.55 -18.11
CA CYS A 766 -35.44 -0.34 -16.87
C CYS A 766 -36.27 -0.61 -15.60
N LYS A 767 -37.52 -0.13 -15.53
CA LYS A 767 -38.46 -0.48 -14.44
C LYS A 767 -38.76 -1.98 -14.42
N LEU A 768 -38.99 -2.59 -15.59
CA LEU A 768 -39.19 -4.04 -15.69
C LEU A 768 -37.91 -4.80 -15.31
N GLU A 769 -36.73 -4.27 -15.58
CA GLU A 769 -35.46 -4.89 -15.23
C GLU A 769 -35.25 -4.87 -13.73
N LYS A 770 -35.27 -3.71 -13.06
CA LYS A 770 -35.14 -3.63 -11.59
C LYS A 770 -36.17 -4.51 -10.89
N ALA A 771 -37.45 -4.42 -11.27
CA ALA A 771 -38.50 -5.28 -10.72
C ALA A 771 -38.26 -6.77 -11.03
N ARG A 772 -37.86 -7.14 -12.25
CA ARG A 772 -37.52 -8.52 -12.63
C ARG A 772 -36.33 -9.06 -11.84
N CYS A 773 -35.32 -8.22 -11.58
CA CYS A 773 -34.11 -8.56 -10.87
C CYS A 773 -34.37 -8.71 -9.36
N GLN A 774 -35.25 -7.89 -8.78
CA GLN A 774 -35.62 -7.99 -7.36
C GLN A 774 -36.69 -9.04 -7.06
N LEU A 775 -37.58 -9.35 -8.00
CA LEU A 775 -38.75 -10.22 -7.75
C LEU A 775 -38.58 -11.67 -8.21
N ASN A 776 -37.60 -11.96 -9.06
CA ASN A 776 -37.48 -13.29 -9.64
C ASN A 776 -36.04 -13.78 -9.60
N ILE A 777 -35.78 -14.66 -8.65
CA ILE A 777 -34.49 -15.32 -8.39
C ILE A 777 -33.89 -16.00 -9.63
N ALA A 778 -34.71 -16.48 -10.57
CA ALA A 778 -34.22 -17.05 -11.82
C ALA A 778 -33.49 -16.02 -12.72
N ASN A 779 -33.56 -14.73 -12.39
CA ASN A 779 -32.82 -13.67 -13.06
C ASN A 779 -31.61 -13.18 -12.27
N TRP A 780 -31.37 -13.64 -11.04
CA TRP A 780 -30.28 -13.11 -10.19
C TRP A 780 -28.89 -13.37 -10.73
N THR A 781 -28.73 -14.47 -11.45
CA THR A 781 -27.48 -14.80 -12.13
C THR A 781 -27.25 -14.00 -13.40
N LYS A 782 -28.23 -13.21 -13.85
CA LYS A 782 -28.06 -12.37 -15.03
C LYS A 782 -27.15 -11.19 -14.69
N PRO A 783 -26.12 -10.88 -15.50
CA PRO A 783 -25.18 -9.79 -15.22
C PRO A 783 -25.87 -8.46 -14.92
N GLU A 784 -26.95 -8.13 -15.64
CA GLU A 784 -27.69 -6.89 -15.42
C GLU A 784 -28.45 -6.85 -14.07
N CYS A 785 -28.71 -8.00 -13.44
CA CYS A 785 -29.48 -8.10 -12.21
C CYS A 785 -28.66 -8.15 -10.94
N VAL A 786 -27.36 -8.45 -11.02
CA VAL A 786 -26.49 -8.63 -9.84
C VAL A 786 -26.48 -7.39 -8.93
N LYS A 787 -26.47 -6.18 -9.50
CA LYS A 787 -26.49 -4.93 -8.72
C LYS A 787 -27.85 -4.54 -8.15
N TRP A 788 -28.94 -5.07 -8.70
CA TRP A 788 -30.30 -4.65 -8.34
C TRP A 788 -31.00 -5.59 -7.39
N ARG A 789 -30.51 -6.82 -7.23
CA ARG A 789 -31.18 -7.84 -6.40
C ARG A 789 -31.13 -7.58 -4.90
N GLY A 790 -30.30 -6.66 -4.43
CA GLY A 790 -30.17 -6.21 -3.04
C GLY A 790 -29.60 -4.79 -2.96
N TRP A 791 -29.41 -4.28 -1.74
CA TRP A 791 -28.77 -2.98 -1.49
C TRP A 791 -27.95 -3.03 -0.20
N ARG A 792 -27.13 -2.01 0.04
CA ARG A 792 -26.22 -1.96 1.18
C ARG A 792 -26.13 -0.57 1.77
N ILE A 793 -25.72 -0.50 3.02
CA ILE A 793 -25.51 0.74 3.76
C ILE A 793 -24.18 0.63 4.50
N SER A 794 -23.33 1.64 4.39
CA SER A 794 -22.15 1.78 5.24
C SER A 794 -22.50 2.53 6.52
N LEU A 795 -22.19 1.94 7.68
CA LEU A 795 -22.52 2.50 9.00
C LEU A 795 -21.25 2.65 9.85
N PRO A 796 -20.89 3.86 10.28
CA PRO A 796 -19.84 4.04 11.28
C PRO A 796 -20.24 3.39 12.61
N ALA A 797 -19.59 2.27 12.93
CA ALA A 797 -19.84 1.52 14.16
C ALA A 797 -18.60 0.77 14.62
N ASP A 798 -18.35 0.77 15.92
CA ASP A 798 -17.22 0.06 16.52
C ASP A 798 -17.61 -1.38 16.85
N GLY A 799 -16.89 -2.33 16.26
CA GLY A 799 -16.84 -3.73 16.69
C GLY A 799 -15.46 -4.07 17.28
N THR A 800 -15.28 -5.31 17.74
CA THR A 800 -14.01 -5.77 18.32
C THR A 800 -13.11 -6.50 17.32
N SER A 801 -11.79 -6.32 17.45
CA SER A 801 -10.79 -7.13 16.74
C SER A 801 -10.74 -8.57 17.28
N ALA A 802 -10.08 -9.47 16.55
CA ALA A 802 -9.82 -10.84 17.03
C ALA A 802 -9.09 -10.84 18.38
N MET A 803 -8.08 -9.99 18.54
CA MET A 803 -7.30 -9.90 19.78
C MET A 803 -8.12 -9.38 20.96
N GLN A 804 -9.00 -8.41 20.73
CA GLN A 804 -9.94 -7.94 21.76
C GLN A 804 -10.95 -9.03 22.15
N LYS A 805 -11.44 -9.83 21.19
CA LYS A 805 -12.33 -10.97 21.45
C LYS A 805 -11.65 -12.01 22.33
N ARG A 806 -10.40 -12.37 22.01
CA ARG A 806 -9.57 -13.29 22.79
C ARG A 806 -9.53 -12.89 24.26
N GLN A 807 -9.28 -11.62 24.52
CA GLN A 807 -9.25 -11.07 25.87
C GLN A 807 -10.62 -11.10 26.56
N LEU A 808 -11.68 -10.62 25.90
CA LEU A 808 -13.03 -10.54 26.47
C LEU A 808 -13.65 -11.92 26.78
N LEU A 809 -13.20 -12.96 26.07
CA LEU A 809 -13.61 -14.35 26.24
C LEU A 809 -12.66 -15.16 27.15
N GLY A 810 -11.48 -14.62 27.44
CA GLY A 810 -10.45 -15.27 28.24
C GLY A 810 -9.88 -16.53 27.58
N LEU A 811 -9.67 -16.49 26.25
CA LEU A 811 -9.07 -17.60 25.51
C LEU A 811 -7.57 -17.68 25.83
N LYS A 812 -7.04 -18.90 25.81
CA LYS A 812 -5.65 -19.26 26.06
C LYS A 812 -5.06 -19.98 24.85
N ASP A 813 -3.75 -20.18 24.85
CA ASP A 813 -3.08 -20.92 23.78
C ASP A 813 -3.64 -22.34 23.68
N GLY A 814 -4.01 -22.73 22.46
CA GLY A 814 -4.67 -24.00 22.16
C GLY A 814 -6.20 -23.97 22.23
N ASP A 815 -6.82 -22.87 22.65
CA ASP A 815 -8.27 -22.69 22.54
C ASP A 815 -8.65 -22.34 21.10
N THR A 816 -9.03 -23.35 20.32
CA THR A 816 -9.36 -23.23 18.89
C THR A 816 -10.86 -23.25 18.58
N GLN A 817 -11.69 -23.53 19.59
CA GLN A 817 -13.12 -23.63 19.40
C GLN A 817 -13.79 -22.27 19.63
N PRO A 818 -14.72 -21.85 18.76
CA PRO A 818 -15.35 -20.56 18.90
C PRO A 818 -16.24 -20.51 20.16
N VAL A 819 -16.23 -19.35 20.83
CA VAL A 819 -16.88 -19.16 22.14
C VAL A 819 -18.00 -18.11 22.07
N PRO A 820 -19.19 -18.36 22.66
CA PRO A 820 -20.25 -17.35 22.72
C PRO A 820 -19.86 -16.07 23.46
N ILE A 821 -20.14 -14.91 22.86
CA ILE A 821 -19.87 -13.58 23.45
C ILE A 821 -20.69 -13.29 24.72
N THR A 822 -21.71 -14.10 24.99
CA THR A 822 -22.51 -14.04 26.21
C THR A 822 -21.80 -14.68 27.41
N CYS A 823 -20.67 -15.35 27.19
CA CYS A 823 -19.89 -15.97 28.25
C CYS A 823 -19.02 -14.98 29.01
N ALA A 824 -18.89 -15.22 30.31
CA ALA A 824 -17.84 -14.60 31.11
C ALA A 824 -16.49 -15.26 30.81
N PRO A 825 -15.35 -14.56 31.01
CA PRO A 825 -14.03 -15.12 30.79
C PRO A 825 -13.84 -16.40 31.61
N GLY A 826 -13.48 -17.51 30.95
CA GLY A 826 -13.31 -18.82 31.56
C GLY A 826 -14.60 -19.51 32.05
N ALA A 827 -15.78 -18.99 31.71
CA ALA A 827 -17.08 -19.58 32.06
C ALA A 827 -17.70 -20.41 30.91
N TRP A 828 -16.84 -21.09 30.15
CA TRP A 828 -17.22 -21.91 29.00
C TRP A 828 -16.45 -23.24 29.01
N SER A 829 -16.98 -24.23 28.29
CA SER A 829 -16.35 -25.55 28.16
C SER A 829 -16.60 -26.17 26.78
N VAL A 830 -15.61 -26.88 26.24
CA VAL A 830 -15.70 -27.62 24.98
C VAL A 830 -16.02 -29.09 25.30
N GLU A 831 -17.01 -29.65 24.62
CA GLU A 831 -17.31 -31.09 24.71
C GLU A 831 -16.29 -31.87 23.89
N LEU A 832 -15.76 -32.97 24.44
CA LEU A 832 -14.75 -33.81 23.80
C LEU A 832 -15.31 -35.18 23.45
N ASP A 833 -14.84 -35.77 22.35
CA ASP A 833 -15.15 -37.12 21.92
C ASP A 833 -14.32 -38.17 22.66
N GLU A 834 -14.48 -39.45 22.28
CA GLU A 834 -13.74 -40.57 22.90
C GLU A 834 -12.22 -40.57 22.64
N ASN A 835 -11.75 -39.76 21.67
CA ASN A 835 -10.34 -39.55 21.34
C ASN A 835 -9.81 -38.20 21.84
N GLU A 836 -10.54 -37.56 22.77
CA GLU A 836 -10.23 -36.23 23.33
C GLU A 836 -10.24 -35.11 22.27
N GLN A 837 -10.95 -35.29 21.15
CA GLN A 837 -11.12 -34.27 20.12
C GLN A 837 -12.37 -33.42 20.37
N PRO A 838 -12.36 -32.12 20.07
CA PRO A 838 -13.54 -31.28 20.18
C PRO A 838 -14.71 -31.80 19.34
N LEU A 839 -15.90 -31.90 19.95
CA LEU A 839 -17.15 -32.25 19.26
C LEU A 839 -17.84 -31.04 18.61
N GLY A 840 -17.37 -29.82 18.87
CA GLY A 840 -17.93 -28.59 18.32
C GLY A 840 -17.61 -27.35 19.16
N PRO A 841 -18.37 -26.25 18.99
CA PRO A 841 -18.13 -24.97 19.65
C PRO A 841 -18.22 -25.06 21.18
N ALA A 842 -17.64 -24.07 21.86
CA ALA A 842 -17.72 -24.00 23.31
C ALA A 842 -19.16 -23.73 23.79
N THR A 843 -19.51 -24.31 24.93
CA THR A 843 -20.79 -24.12 25.60
C THR A 843 -20.64 -23.20 26.80
N CYS A 844 -21.62 -22.35 27.03
CA CYS A 844 -21.62 -21.39 28.13
C CYS A 844 -22.25 -21.99 29.39
N ALA A 845 -21.60 -21.86 30.55
CA ALA A 845 -22.16 -22.34 31.81
C ALA A 845 -23.35 -21.46 32.30
N ASP A 846 -23.22 -20.13 32.18
CA ASP A 846 -24.20 -19.14 32.61
C ASP A 846 -24.18 -17.91 31.65
N PRO A 847 -24.87 -17.97 30.49
CA PRO A 847 -24.82 -16.90 29.50
C PRO A 847 -25.52 -15.62 29.98
N ILE A 848 -24.91 -14.47 29.73
CA ILE A 848 -25.45 -13.13 30.02
C ILE A 848 -25.58 -12.36 28.70
N GLU A 849 -26.80 -12.19 28.19
CA GLU A 849 -27.06 -11.55 26.88
C GLU A 849 -26.40 -10.16 26.75
N ASP A 850 -26.57 -9.31 27.75
CA ASP A 850 -26.05 -7.94 27.74
C ASP A 850 -24.51 -7.84 27.70
N ARG A 851 -23.76 -8.94 27.95
CA ARG A 851 -22.30 -8.96 27.71
C ARG A 851 -21.95 -8.76 26.25
N ALA A 852 -22.85 -9.07 25.31
CA ALA A 852 -22.63 -8.81 23.90
C ALA A 852 -22.26 -7.34 23.63
N LEU A 853 -22.81 -6.40 24.41
CA LEU A 853 -22.52 -4.96 24.30
C LEU A 853 -21.07 -4.58 24.67
N LEU A 854 -20.26 -5.52 25.18
CA LEU A 854 -18.82 -5.31 25.36
C LEU A 854 -18.03 -5.52 24.06
N PHE A 855 -18.64 -6.14 23.05
CA PHE A 855 -17.99 -6.54 21.80
C PHE A 855 -18.26 -5.59 20.63
N GLY A 856 -19.14 -4.60 20.81
CA GLY A 856 -19.40 -3.56 19.82
C GLY A 856 -20.58 -2.66 20.19
N ASP A 857 -20.82 -1.67 19.34
CA ASP A 857 -21.91 -0.70 19.46
C ASP A 857 -23.28 -1.34 19.26
N ALA A 858 -24.27 -0.95 20.07
CA ALA A 858 -25.65 -1.39 19.89
C ALA A 858 -26.26 -0.83 18.59
N ILE A 859 -26.76 -1.72 17.73
CA ILE A 859 -27.34 -1.38 16.42
C ILE A 859 -28.85 -1.66 16.42
N GLU A 860 -29.60 -0.75 15.79
CA GLU A 860 -31.04 -0.90 15.55
C GLU A 860 -31.33 -0.78 14.05
N VAL A 861 -32.12 -1.71 13.49
CA VAL A 861 -32.70 -1.57 12.15
C VAL A 861 -34.20 -1.33 12.28
N ALA A 862 -34.63 -0.10 12.06
CA ALA A 862 -36.04 0.31 12.12
C ALA A 862 -36.67 0.35 10.72
N ILE A 863 -37.86 -0.22 10.60
CA ILE A 863 -38.57 -0.36 9.32
C ILE A 863 -39.87 0.46 9.41
N TYR A 864 -40.06 1.38 8.46
CA TYR A 864 -41.24 2.23 8.36
C TYR A 864 -42.12 1.82 7.18
N SER A 865 -43.37 2.24 7.17
CA SER A 865 -44.28 1.97 6.05
C SER A 865 -44.20 3.09 5.03
N GLY A 866 -43.86 2.77 3.78
CA GLY A 866 -43.66 3.78 2.73
C GLY A 866 -42.42 4.64 2.93
N TRP A 867 -42.28 5.68 2.11
CA TRP A 867 -41.22 6.70 2.22
C TRP A 867 -41.48 7.62 3.41
N VAL A 868 -40.52 7.72 4.32
CA VAL A 868 -40.55 8.60 5.49
C VAL A 868 -39.21 9.29 5.65
N GLU A 869 -39.20 10.63 5.65
CA GLU A 869 -37.99 11.44 5.81
C GLU A 869 -38.28 12.73 6.60
N GLY A 870 -37.22 13.48 6.95
CA GLY A 870 -37.35 14.82 7.50
C GLY A 870 -38.25 14.92 8.74
N GLU A 871 -39.20 15.88 8.73
CA GLU A 871 -40.13 16.08 9.85
C GLU A 871 -41.10 14.90 10.04
N ASP A 872 -41.48 14.20 8.96
CA ASP A 872 -42.44 13.09 9.04
C ASP A 872 -41.86 11.94 9.88
N LEU A 873 -40.55 11.71 9.80
CA LEU A 873 -39.85 10.70 10.59
C LEU A 873 -39.98 10.92 12.10
N GLN A 874 -40.03 12.17 12.56
CA GLN A 874 -40.12 12.49 13.99
C GLN A 874 -41.45 12.04 14.61
N THR A 875 -42.47 11.79 13.78
CA THR A 875 -43.81 11.40 14.22
C THR A 875 -44.22 10.00 13.77
N ALA A 876 -43.47 9.40 12.85
CA ALA A 876 -43.72 8.06 12.36
C ALA A 876 -43.31 7.00 13.40
N GLU A 877 -44.15 5.98 13.60
CA GLU A 877 -43.79 4.79 14.40
C GLU A 877 -43.26 3.69 13.47
N PRO A 878 -42.11 3.06 13.77
CA PRO A 878 -41.62 1.94 12.99
C PRO A 878 -42.58 0.75 13.13
N LYS A 879 -42.87 0.08 12.02
CA LYS A 879 -43.73 -1.13 12.02
C LYS A 879 -42.98 -2.39 12.47
N ALA A 880 -41.66 -2.36 12.43
CA ALA A 880 -40.78 -3.41 12.96
C ALA A 880 -39.42 -2.81 13.32
N VAL A 881 -38.78 -3.40 14.33
CA VAL A 881 -37.43 -3.07 14.78
C VAL A 881 -36.66 -4.37 14.96
N ILE A 882 -35.45 -4.43 14.43
CA ILE A 882 -34.50 -5.53 14.60
C ILE A 882 -33.31 -4.97 15.37
N ASP A 883 -33.18 -5.35 16.63
CA ASP A 883 -32.13 -4.91 17.56
C ASP A 883 -31.39 -6.09 18.21
N ARG A 884 -31.61 -7.31 17.70
CA ARG A 884 -31.04 -8.57 18.18
C ARG A 884 -30.68 -9.49 17.02
N PHE A 885 -29.70 -10.35 17.23
CA PHE A 885 -29.38 -11.44 16.30
C PHE A 885 -30.55 -12.44 16.26
N GLU A 886 -31.11 -12.68 15.08
CA GLU A 886 -32.09 -13.76 14.83
C GLU A 886 -31.42 -15.00 14.23
N VAL A 887 -30.24 -14.82 13.64
CA VAL A 887 -29.39 -15.88 13.08
C VAL A 887 -28.04 -15.83 13.79
N PRO A 888 -27.54 -16.96 14.34
CA PRO A 888 -26.25 -16.97 15.00
C PRO A 888 -25.11 -16.84 14.00
N ILE A 889 -24.09 -16.04 14.35
CA ILE A 889 -22.87 -15.85 13.54
C ILE A 889 -21.67 -16.38 14.30
N THR A 890 -20.71 -16.98 13.58
CA THR A 890 -19.37 -17.27 14.09
C THR A 890 -18.36 -16.45 13.31
N TYR A 891 -17.51 -15.69 14.00
CA TYR A 891 -16.51 -14.83 13.38
C TYR A 891 -15.35 -14.58 14.35
N HIS A 892 -14.13 -14.80 13.87
CA HIS A 892 -12.85 -14.62 14.58
C HIS A 892 -12.83 -15.20 16.01
N GLY A 893 -13.10 -16.50 16.14
CA GLY A 893 -13.14 -17.22 17.42
C GLY A 893 -14.35 -16.92 18.32
N ALA A 894 -15.29 -16.06 17.90
CA ALA A 894 -16.46 -15.68 18.68
C ALA A 894 -17.78 -16.13 18.05
N ILE A 895 -18.76 -16.51 18.89
CA ILE A 895 -20.13 -16.82 18.48
C ILE A 895 -21.06 -15.69 18.97
N TYR A 896 -21.84 -15.14 18.06
CA TYR A 896 -22.89 -14.16 18.28
C TYR A 896 -24.22 -14.92 18.29
N PRO A 897 -24.75 -15.31 19.47
CA PRO A 897 -25.89 -16.23 19.53
C PRO A 897 -27.21 -15.53 19.21
N GLU A 898 -28.18 -16.31 18.73
CA GLU A 898 -29.57 -15.87 18.59
C GLU A 898 -30.09 -15.27 19.91
N GLY A 899 -30.76 -14.13 19.82
CA GLY A 899 -31.30 -13.38 20.94
C GLY A 899 -30.33 -12.37 21.57
N ALA A 900 -29.03 -12.41 21.30
CA ALA A 900 -28.11 -11.38 21.79
C ALA A 900 -28.38 -10.01 21.14
N PRO A 901 -28.11 -8.88 21.83
CA PRO A 901 -28.14 -7.54 21.23
C PRO A 901 -27.37 -7.48 19.91
N LEU A 902 -27.94 -6.83 18.90
CA LEU A 902 -27.31 -6.66 17.58
C LEU A 902 -26.16 -5.66 17.70
N ILE A 903 -24.98 -6.09 17.28
CA ILE A 903 -23.74 -5.31 17.28
C ILE A 903 -22.96 -5.59 15.99
N PRO A 904 -22.08 -4.68 15.52
CA PRO A 904 -21.13 -5.02 14.47
C PRO A 904 -20.14 -6.09 14.98
N ILE A 905 -19.77 -7.03 14.11
CA ILE A 905 -18.91 -8.16 14.49
C ILE A 905 -17.42 -7.94 14.18
N ALA A 906 -17.10 -6.83 13.50
CA ALA A 906 -15.75 -6.37 13.15
C ALA A 906 -15.64 -4.84 13.23
N THR A 907 -14.43 -4.34 13.42
CA THR A 907 -14.10 -2.91 13.43
C THR A 907 -14.00 -2.34 12.01
N GLY A 908 -14.36 -1.07 11.83
CA GLY A 908 -14.18 -0.31 10.59
C GLY A 908 -14.61 1.15 10.75
N TYR A 909 -14.39 1.99 9.72
CA TYR A 909 -14.77 3.42 9.79
C TYR A 909 -16.17 3.73 9.25
N GLY A 910 -16.75 2.85 8.45
CA GLY A 910 -18.07 3.03 7.84
C GLY A 910 -18.15 4.23 6.89
N ARG A 911 -17.09 4.48 6.10
CA ARG A 911 -17.04 5.59 5.14
C ARG A 911 -17.26 5.10 3.70
N ALA A 912 -18.40 5.42 3.11
CA ALA A 912 -18.70 5.07 1.72
C ALA A 912 -17.69 5.67 0.73
N ARG A 913 -17.22 4.87 -0.24
CA ARG A 913 -16.37 5.35 -1.35
C ARG A 913 -17.08 6.43 -2.18
N ASN A 914 -16.33 7.22 -2.93
CA ASN A 914 -16.83 8.31 -3.79
C ASN A 914 -17.53 9.49 -3.07
N THR A 915 -17.73 9.46 -1.74
CA THR A 915 -18.31 10.55 -0.92
C THR A 915 -17.27 11.49 -0.30
N PRO A 916 -17.50 12.81 -0.11
CA PRO A 916 -16.56 13.83 0.43
C PRO A 916 -15.69 13.39 1.61
N ASP A 917 -16.31 12.71 2.57
CA ASP A 917 -15.66 12.23 3.78
C ASP A 917 -14.57 11.18 3.49
N PHE A 918 -14.78 10.31 2.50
CA PHE A 918 -13.79 9.30 2.13
C PHE A 918 -12.51 9.94 1.58
N ARG A 919 -12.56 10.95 0.69
CA ARG A 919 -11.33 11.65 0.23
C ARG A 919 -10.61 12.37 1.38
N LYS A 920 -11.35 12.96 2.33
CA LYS A 920 -10.75 13.61 3.51
C LYS A 920 -10.00 12.59 4.36
N LEU A 921 -10.62 11.43 4.61
CA LEU A 921 -9.98 10.30 5.30
C LEU A 921 -8.71 9.85 4.57
N ILE A 922 -8.78 9.62 3.25
CA ILE A 922 -7.63 9.23 2.42
C ILE A 922 -6.51 10.27 2.47
N SER A 923 -6.85 11.56 2.55
CA SER A 923 -5.86 12.64 2.65
C SER A 923 -5.15 12.64 4.02
N VAL A 924 -5.87 12.38 5.11
CA VAL A 924 -5.26 12.22 6.44
C VAL A 924 -4.42 10.96 6.52
N ALA A 925 -4.88 9.85 5.92
CA ALA A 925 -4.12 8.62 5.80
C ALA A 925 -2.79 8.82 5.05
N ALA A 926 -2.81 9.57 3.93
CA ALA A 926 -1.61 9.89 3.16
C ALA A 926 -0.52 10.55 4.04
N LEU A 927 -0.91 11.57 4.81
CA LEU A 927 -0.03 12.26 5.75
C LEU A 927 0.62 11.30 6.76
N ILE A 928 -0.17 10.38 7.34
CA ILE A 928 0.30 9.47 8.39
C ILE A 928 1.30 8.46 7.83
N VAL A 929 0.99 7.84 6.69
CA VAL A 929 1.78 6.75 6.10
C VAL A 929 3.13 7.22 5.57
N GLU A 930 3.29 8.51 5.27
CA GLU A 930 4.51 9.06 4.65
C GLU A 930 5.82 8.78 5.39
N LYS A 931 5.85 8.62 6.72
CA LYS A 931 7.09 8.24 7.43
C LYS A 931 7.62 6.86 7.01
N ALA A 932 6.79 6.03 6.40
CA ALA A 932 7.15 4.73 5.86
C ALA A 932 7.20 4.70 4.32
N ASP A 933 6.82 5.80 3.68
CA ASP A 933 6.69 5.87 2.24
C ASP A 933 8.04 6.17 1.57
N PRO A 934 8.53 5.32 0.64
CA PRO A 934 9.76 5.57 -0.10
C PRO A 934 9.86 6.96 -0.73
N ILE A 935 8.73 7.58 -1.11
CA ILE A 935 8.73 8.92 -1.70
C ILE A 935 9.34 9.97 -0.77
N ALA A 936 9.10 9.86 0.55
CA ALA A 936 9.60 10.80 1.55
C ALA A 936 11.12 10.69 1.76
N TYR A 937 11.72 9.55 1.37
CA TYR A 937 13.15 9.29 1.46
C TYR A 937 13.91 9.56 0.15
N SER A 938 13.19 9.64 -0.97
CA SER A 938 13.78 9.66 -2.32
C SER A 938 14.80 10.77 -2.58
N ARG A 939 14.62 11.93 -1.96
CA ARG A 939 15.56 13.07 -2.04
C ARG A 939 16.96 12.72 -1.52
N TYR A 940 17.06 11.74 -0.62
CA TYR A 940 18.30 11.37 0.04
C TYR A 940 19.06 10.25 -0.67
N TYR A 941 18.52 9.59 -1.69
CA TYR A 941 19.26 8.57 -2.43
C TYR A 941 20.55 9.13 -3.07
N ALA A 942 20.47 10.31 -3.67
CA ALA A 942 21.62 10.97 -4.30
C ALA A 942 22.51 11.75 -3.32
N ASN A 943 22.04 12.01 -2.10
CA ASN A 943 22.68 12.89 -1.13
C ASN A 943 22.49 12.35 0.29
N ARG A 944 22.83 11.07 0.49
CA ARG A 944 22.63 10.38 1.77
C ARG A 944 23.50 10.96 2.87
N GLU A 945 24.64 11.56 2.53
CA GLU A 945 25.49 12.24 3.50
C GLU A 945 24.76 13.36 4.29
N ALA A 946 23.68 13.92 3.74
CA ALA A 946 22.81 14.85 4.47
C ALA A 946 22.10 14.21 5.67
N LEU A 947 21.96 12.87 5.70
CA LEU A 947 21.35 12.07 6.77
C LEU A 947 22.37 11.42 7.72
N GLU A 948 23.61 11.90 7.74
CA GLU A 948 24.73 11.34 8.52
C GLU A 948 25.16 9.92 8.07
N CYS A 949 26.43 9.75 7.74
CA CYS A 949 26.99 8.46 7.29
C CYS A 949 27.52 7.55 8.43
N GLY A 950 27.28 7.89 9.69
CA GLY A 950 27.80 7.14 10.84
C GLY A 950 29.27 7.37 11.20
N CYS A 951 29.86 8.44 10.68
CA CYS A 951 31.24 8.79 10.95
C CYS A 951 31.46 9.10 12.44
N GLY A 952 32.35 8.33 13.07
CA GLY A 952 32.68 8.45 14.50
C GLY A 952 32.17 7.30 15.36
N TYR A 953 31.27 6.45 14.85
CA TYR A 953 30.74 5.30 15.60
C TYR A 953 30.53 4.03 14.76
N ASP A 954 30.50 4.14 13.44
CA ASP A 954 30.53 3.01 12.51
C ASP A 954 31.73 3.15 11.56
N GLU A 955 32.87 2.58 11.96
CA GLU A 955 34.11 2.57 11.14
C GLU A 955 33.97 1.74 9.86
N GLY A 956 33.02 0.80 9.79
CA GLY A 956 32.75 0.02 8.58
C GLY A 956 32.17 0.90 7.46
N THR A 957 31.32 1.85 7.84
CA THR A 957 30.69 2.79 6.90
C THR A 957 31.51 4.06 6.69
N CYS A 958 32.27 4.49 7.70
CA CYS A 958 33.11 5.69 7.65
C CYS A 958 34.59 5.43 8.01
N PRO A 959 35.34 4.62 7.24
CA PRO A 959 36.73 4.35 7.55
C PRO A 959 37.56 5.64 7.54
N ASN A 960 38.22 5.95 8.66
CA ASN A 960 38.97 7.19 8.88
C ASN A 960 38.11 8.48 8.84
N GLY A 961 36.82 8.37 9.17
CA GLY A 961 35.90 9.51 9.24
C GLY A 961 35.40 10.03 7.89
N VAL A 962 35.57 9.26 6.82
CA VAL A 962 35.05 9.59 5.48
C VAL A 962 33.98 8.60 5.09
N CYS A 963 32.80 9.10 4.72
CA CYS A 963 31.69 8.27 4.26
C CYS A 963 32.09 7.45 3.03
N LYS A 964 32.07 6.12 3.16
CA LYS A 964 32.42 5.21 2.06
C LYS A 964 31.39 5.24 0.94
N TYR A 965 30.11 5.36 1.31
CA TYR A 965 28.98 5.36 0.40
C TYR A 965 28.09 6.60 0.67
N PRO A 966 28.46 7.80 0.17
CA PRO A 966 27.74 9.06 0.44
C PRO A 966 26.39 9.17 -0.27
N HIS A 967 26.05 8.20 -1.10
CA HIS A 967 24.81 8.04 -1.83
C HIS A 967 24.40 6.57 -1.83
N GLY A 968 23.10 6.30 -1.89
CA GLY A 968 22.57 4.96 -2.12
C GLY A 968 22.32 4.79 -3.62
N ASN A 969 23.13 3.97 -4.29
CA ASN A 969 22.94 3.71 -5.71
C ASN A 969 21.65 2.91 -5.93
N MET A 970 20.90 3.18 -7.00
CA MET A 970 19.60 2.55 -7.19
C MET A 970 19.22 2.36 -8.66
N ILE A 971 18.66 1.20 -9.01
CA ILE A 971 17.81 1.06 -10.20
C ILE A 971 16.37 0.88 -9.74
N ILE A 972 15.53 1.87 -10.01
CA ILE A 972 14.08 1.81 -9.80
C ILE A 972 13.51 1.01 -10.98
N TYR A 973 13.17 -0.26 -10.76
CA TYR A 973 12.51 -1.08 -11.75
C TYR A 973 10.99 -1.03 -11.56
N HIS A 974 10.26 -0.88 -12.65
CA HIS A 974 8.81 -1.06 -12.64
C HIS A 974 8.36 -1.73 -13.93
N ALA A 975 7.88 -2.97 -13.86
CA ALA A 975 7.39 -3.65 -15.04
C ALA A 975 6.17 -2.91 -15.61
N ILE A 976 6.12 -2.79 -16.94
CA ILE A 976 4.99 -2.11 -17.59
C ILE A 976 3.69 -2.87 -17.32
N GLY A 977 2.58 -2.13 -17.25
CA GLY A 977 1.24 -2.62 -16.95
C GLY A 977 1.05 -3.21 -15.55
N ASP A 978 1.88 -2.90 -14.55
CA ASP A 978 1.70 -3.42 -13.19
C ASP A 978 0.35 -2.98 -12.56
N PRO A 979 -0.57 -3.92 -12.27
CA PRO A 979 -1.89 -3.62 -11.70
C PRO A 979 -1.88 -3.56 -10.16
N ASN A 980 -0.84 -4.10 -9.52
CA ASN A 980 -0.73 -4.24 -8.07
C ASN A 980 -0.07 -3.01 -7.46
N VAL A 981 1.01 -2.53 -8.08
CA VAL A 981 1.66 -1.28 -7.71
C VAL A 981 1.67 -0.38 -8.94
N SER A 982 0.91 0.71 -8.90
CA SER A 982 0.75 1.55 -10.08
C SER A 982 2.06 2.20 -10.54
N ILE A 983 2.37 2.13 -11.84
CA ILE A 983 3.62 2.67 -12.44
C ILE A 983 3.84 4.14 -12.07
N SER A 984 2.77 4.93 -12.02
CA SER A 984 2.81 6.35 -11.61
C SER A 984 3.56 6.58 -10.30
N THR A 985 3.51 5.65 -9.36
CA THR A 985 4.18 5.76 -8.05
C THR A 985 5.70 5.62 -8.17
N SER A 986 6.21 4.72 -9.03
CA SER A 986 7.65 4.66 -9.33
C SER A 986 8.13 5.84 -10.16
N LEU A 987 7.27 6.41 -11.01
CA LEU A 987 7.58 7.69 -11.67
C LEU A 987 7.70 8.81 -10.64
N SER A 988 6.81 8.89 -9.64
CA SER A 988 6.92 9.83 -8.51
C SER A 988 8.25 9.68 -7.78
N LEU A 989 8.63 8.44 -7.46
CA LEU A 989 9.90 8.15 -6.83
C LEU A 989 11.10 8.61 -7.67
N ALA A 990 11.08 8.33 -8.98
CA ALA A 990 12.13 8.74 -9.90
C ALA A 990 12.23 10.28 -10.03
N ARG A 991 11.10 11.00 -9.95
CA ARG A 991 11.08 12.47 -9.86
C ARG A 991 11.70 12.96 -8.56
N GLY A 992 11.32 12.37 -7.42
CA GLY A 992 11.86 12.72 -6.09
C GLY A 992 13.37 12.43 -5.94
N ALA A 993 13.86 11.36 -6.56
CA ALA A 993 15.29 11.04 -6.63
C ALA A 993 16.08 11.94 -7.61
N GLY A 994 15.39 12.78 -8.38
CA GLY A 994 15.98 13.63 -9.41
C GLY A 994 16.54 12.86 -10.61
N VAL A 995 15.98 11.68 -10.91
CA VAL A 995 16.34 10.84 -12.07
C VAL A 995 15.47 11.21 -13.27
N LEU A 996 14.15 11.29 -13.05
CA LEU A 996 13.15 11.68 -14.05
C LEU A 996 12.92 13.19 -13.97
N ASP A 997 13.29 13.93 -15.02
CA ASP A 997 12.97 15.35 -15.17
C ASP A 997 11.48 15.53 -15.45
N TYR A 998 10.89 16.49 -14.74
CA TYR A 998 9.47 16.86 -14.80
C TYR A 998 9.27 18.38 -14.89
N TYR A 999 10.36 19.13 -14.93
CA TYR A 999 10.37 20.58 -15.12
C TYR A 999 11.58 20.98 -15.97
N GLY A 1000 11.48 22.12 -16.66
CA GLY A 1000 12.53 22.62 -17.55
C GLY A 1000 11.99 23.05 -18.91
N PRO A 1001 12.87 23.56 -19.81
CA PRO A 1001 12.44 24.04 -21.10
C PRO A 1001 12.04 22.90 -22.05
N GLY A 1002 10.83 22.97 -22.61
CA GLY A 1002 10.33 22.01 -23.60
C GLY A 1002 9.70 20.77 -22.97
N LEU A 1003 9.60 19.69 -23.76
CA LEU A 1003 9.06 18.41 -23.28
C LEU A 1003 10.11 17.67 -22.47
N THR A 1004 9.75 17.36 -21.24
CA THR A 1004 10.56 16.56 -20.32
C THR A 1004 10.35 15.07 -20.59
N ARG A 1005 11.22 14.21 -20.06
CA ARG A 1005 11.01 12.75 -20.14
C ARG A 1005 9.71 12.34 -19.43
N ASN A 1006 9.32 13.03 -18.34
CA ASN A 1006 8.03 12.82 -17.70
C ASN A 1006 6.87 13.09 -18.67
N ASP A 1007 6.88 14.22 -19.39
CA ASP A 1007 5.81 14.56 -20.34
C ASP A 1007 5.65 13.54 -21.46
N LEU A 1008 6.76 12.95 -21.92
CA LEU A 1008 6.74 11.90 -22.94
C LEU A 1008 6.03 10.64 -22.43
N LEU A 1009 6.31 10.24 -21.19
CA LEU A 1009 5.64 9.09 -20.55
C LEU A 1009 4.15 9.37 -20.32
N LEU A 1010 3.80 10.58 -19.85
CA LEU A 1010 2.40 10.99 -19.64
C LEU A 1010 1.60 10.99 -20.94
N ARG A 1011 2.16 11.57 -22.01
CA ARG A 1011 1.52 11.62 -23.34
C ARG A 1011 1.36 10.24 -23.99
N ALA A 1012 2.21 9.29 -23.59
CA ALA A 1012 2.12 7.90 -23.99
C ALA A 1012 1.27 7.05 -23.03
N TYR A 1013 0.60 7.65 -22.04
CA TYR A 1013 -0.24 6.97 -21.06
C TYR A 1013 0.49 5.88 -20.25
N VAL A 1014 1.82 5.97 -20.13
CA VAL A 1014 2.61 4.98 -19.39
C VAL A 1014 2.32 5.04 -17.89
N SER A 1015 1.98 6.23 -17.36
CA SER A 1015 1.63 6.38 -15.95
C SER A 1015 0.29 5.74 -15.57
N GLU A 1016 -0.65 5.62 -16.52
CA GLU A 1016 -1.93 4.92 -16.30
C GLU A 1016 -1.70 3.43 -16.13
N GLY A 1017 -0.96 2.79 -17.04
CA GLY A 1017 -0.58 1.38 -16.90
C GLY A 1017 -1.73 0.38 -16.93
N VAL A 1018 -2.85 0.72 -17.58
CA VAL A 1018 -4.06 -0.11 -17.68
C VAL A 1018 -4.42 -0.38 -19.14
N GLU A 1019 -4.28 -1.64 -19.59
CA GLU A 1019 -4.55 -2.04 -20.97
C GLU A 1019 -6.04 -1.98 -21.32
N GLY A 1020 -6.92 -2.13 -20.33
CA GLY A 1020 -8.37 -2.06 -20.48
C GLY A 1020 -8.85 -0.72 -21.05
N PHE A 1021 -8.10 0.37 -20.82
CA PHE A 1021 -8.39 1.68 -21.40
C PHE A 1021 -8.02 1.81 -22.88
N ARG A 1022 -7.42 0.76 -23.48
CA ARG A 1022 -7.17 0.64 -24.92
C ARG A 1022 -6.40 1.84 -25.50
N ARG A 1023 -5.40 2.32 -24.75
CA ARG A 1023 -4.54 3.46 -25.13
C ARG A 1023 -3.67 3.12 -26.34
N HIS A 1024 -3.22 1.87 -26.40
CA HIS A 1024 -2.38 1.36 -27.48
C HIS A 1024 -2.87 -0.01 -27.97
N TYR A 1025 -2.43 -0.36 -29.17
CA TYR A 1025 -2.73 -1.62 -29.81
C TYR A 1025 -1.48 -2.20 -30.44
N SER A 1026 -1.43 -3.52 -30.53
CA SER A 1026 -0.41 -4.23 -31.29
C SER A 1026 -0.46 -3.84 -32.77
N THR A 1027 0.71 -3.53 -33.34
CA THR A 1027 0.86 -3.05 -34.71
C THR A 1027 2.05 -3.70 -35.45
N GLY A 1028 2.25 -3.30 -36.71
CA GLY A 1028 3.43 -3.69 -37.47
C GLY A 1028 3.44 -5.15 -37.93
N PRO A 1029 4.61 -5.66 -38.35
CA PRO A 1029 4.77 -7.01 -38.90
C PRO A 1029 4.62 -8.12 -37.84
N ASN A 1030 4.83 -7.80 -36.56
CA ASN A 1030 4.67 -8.71 -35.43
C ASN A 1030 3.32 -8.56 -34.72
N LYS A 1031 2.34 -7.91 -35.37
CA LYS A 1031 1.03 -7.65 -34.80
C LYS A 1031 0.37 -8.93 -34.25
N LEU A 1032 -0.04 -8.88 -32.98
CA LEU A 1032 -0.91 -9.84 -32.32
C LEU A 1032 -2.39 -9.52 -32.54
N THR A 1033 -3.19 -10.58 -32.61
CA THR A 1033 -4.64 -10.53 -32.64
C THR A 1033 -5.26 -11.28 -31.46
N PHE A 1034 -6.55 -11.07 -31.21
CA PHE A 1034 -7.30 -11.86 -30.23
C PHE A 1034 -7.26 -13.37 -30.53
N THR A 1035 -7.12 -13.78 -31.79
CA THR A 1035 -6.90 -15.19 -32.16
C THR A 1035 -5.54 -15.72 -31.69
N ASP A 1036 -4.51 -14.88 -31.66
CA ASP A 1036 -3.19 -15.28 -31.18
C ASP A 1036 -3.18 -15.36 -29.65
N TRP A 1037 -3.81 -14.39 -28.98
CA TRP A 1037 -4.08 -14.45 -27.55
C TRP A 1037 -4.84 -15.72 -27.18
N GLU A 1038 -5.98 -16.03 -27.81
CA GLU A 1038 -6.77 -17.22 -27.48
C GLU A 1038 -5.96 -18.54 -27.60
N LYS A 1039 -5.00 -18.60 -28.53
CA LYS A 1039 -4.12 -19.77 -28.69
C LYS A 1039 -3.04 -19.88 -27.62
N ASP A 1040 -2.55 -18.76 -27.10
CA ASP A 1040 -1.37 -18.70 -26.21
C ASP A 1040 -1.66 -18.10 -24.82
N LYS A 1041 -2.92 -17.82 -24.48
CA LYS A 1041 -3.36 -17.21 -23.21
C LYS A 1041 -3.02 -18.00 -21.94
N LYS A 1042 -2.36 -19.15 -22.07
CA LYS A 1042 -1.87 -20.00 -20.96
C LYS A 1042 -0.35 -19.99 -20.82
N ALA A 1043 0.40 -19.34 -21.72
CA ALA A 1043 1.86 -19.29 -21.69
C ALA A 1043 2.40 -17.84 -21.70
N ILE A 1044 2.72 -17.24 -22.86
CA ILE A 1044 3.43 -15.95 -22.94
C ILE A 1044 2.47 -14.76 -22.95
N ILE A 1045 1.38 -14.86 -23.71
CA ILE A 1045 0.32 -13.83 -23.77
C ILE A 1045 -0.73 -14.08 -22.66
N LYS A 1046 -0.34 -14.75 -21.58
CA LYS A 1046 -1.22 -14.99 -20.43
C LYS A 1046 -1.43 -13.67 -19.69
N ASP A 1047 -2.69 -13.40 -19.38
CA ASP A 1047 -3.08 -12.34 -18.48
C ASP A 1047 -4.35 -12.75 -17.75
N ALA A 1048 -4.34 -12.64 -16.43
CA ALA A 1048 -5.46 -12.97 -15.56
C ALA A 1048 -6.46 -11.81 -15.40
N ARG A 1049 -6.19 -10.61 -15.94
CA ARG A 1049 -6.93 -9.37 -15.64
C ARG A 1049 -8.16 -9.09 -16.48
N TRP A 1050 -8.17 -9.48 -17.77
CA TRP A 1050 -9.28 -9.23 -18.71
C TRP A 1050 -9.78 -10.48 -19.44
N PRO A 1051 -9.90 -11.66 -18.80
CA PRO A 1051 -10.25 -12.87 -19.54
C PRO A 1051 -11.64 -12.79 -20.17
N ASP A 1052 -12.61 -12.14 -19.52
CA ASP A 1052 -13.99 -12.08 -20.00
C ASP A 1052 -14.16 -11.04 -21.11
N GLU A 1053 -13.59 -9.84 -20.95
CA GLU A 1053 -13.63 -8.77 -21.93
C GLU A 1053 -12.88 -9.15 -23.20
N PHE A 1054 -11.70 -9.78 -23.09
CA PHE A 1054 -10.98 -10.26 -24.28
C PHE A 1054 -11.64 -11.49 -24.90
N THR A 1055 -12.32 -12.33 -24.10
CA THR A 1055 -13.16 -13.41 -24.66
C THR A 1055 -14.30 -12.82 -25.49
N LYS A 1056 -14.96 -11.76 -25.00
CA LYS A 1056 -16.00 -11.05 -25.74
C LYS A 1056 -15.44 -10.39 -27.01
N ASP A 1057 -14.32 -9.66 -26.89
CA ASP A 1057 -13.66 -9.02 -28.04
C ASP A 1057 -13.20 -10.07 -29.08
N PHE A 1058 -12.74 -11.24 -28.65
CA PHE A 1058 -12.43 -12.38 -29.53
C PHE A 1058 -13.67 -12.89 -30.27
N GLN A 1059 -14.81 -13.04 -29.58
CA GLN A 1059 -16.06 -13.47 -30.20
C GLN A 1059 -16.60 -12.45 -31.21
N GLU A 1060 -16.46 -11.15 -30.92
CA GLU A 1060 -16.93 -10.07 -31.78
C GLU A 1060 -15.99 -9.81 -32.97
N ASN A 1061 -14.68 -9.78 -32.73
CA ASN A 1061 -13.65 -9.47 -33.73
C ASN A 1061 -12.35 -10.27 -33.49
N PRO A 1062 -12.30 -11.55 -33.89
CA PRO A 1062 -11.15 -12.42 -33.61
C PRO A 1062 -9.84 -11.97 -34.28
N ASN A 1063 -9.91 -11.15 -35.33
CA ASN A 1063 -8.75 -10.59 -36.03
C ASN A 1063 -8.45 -9.13 -35.63
N GLY A 1064 -9.15 -8.61 -34.61
CA GLY A 1064 -8.85 -7.32 -33.99
C GLY A 1064 -7.43 -7.30 -33.44
N ALA A 1065 -6.80 -6.11 -33.44
CA ALA A 1065 -5.51 -5.93 -32.80
C ALA A 1065 -5.68 -6.12 -31.29
N LEU A 1066 -4.76 -6.85 -30.66
CA LEU A 1066 -4.73 -6.98 -29.21
C LEU A 1066 -4.33 -5.62 -28.60
N PRO A 1067 -5.03 -5.09 -27.59
CA PRO A 1067 -4.54 -3.95 -26.81
C PRO A 1067 -3.26 -4.36 -26.06
N LEU A 1068 -2.26 -3.49 -26.05
CA LEU A 1068 -0.97 -3.71 -25.40
C LEU A 1068 -0.56 -2.42 -24.69
N HIS A 1069 0.46 -2.48 -23.84
CA HIS A 1069 1.12 -1.27 -23.34
C HIS A 1069 2.20 -0.78 -24.31
N ALA A 1070 2.68 0.44 -24.13
CA ALA A 1070 3.88 0.92 -24.82
C ALA A 1070 5.14 0.34 -24.16
N ASP A 1071 6.19 0.07 -24.95
CA ASP A 1071 7.54 -0.22 -24.47
C ASP A 1071 8.38 1.07 -24.50
N PRO A 1072 8.46 1.82 -23.39
CA PRO A 1072 9.25 3.04 -23.35
C PRO A 1072 10.76 2.77 -23.41
N ASP A 1073 11.24 1.70 -22.78
CA ASP A 1073 12.68 1.46 -22.66
C ASP A 1073 13.28 0.94 -23.99
N ASP A 1074 12.47 0.31 -24.85
CA ASP A 1074 12.84 -0.18 -26.20
C ASP A 1074 14.16 -0.96 -26.16
N THR A 1075 14.29 -1.84 -25.15
CA THR A 1075 15.55 -2.53 -24.82
C THR A 1075 15.99 -3.47 -25.95
N ASP A 1076 15.02 -3.97 -26.72
CA ASP A 1076 15.23 -4.84 -27.87
C ASP A 1076 15.50 -4.07 -29.19
N ARG A 1077 15.68 -2.75 -29.13
CA ARG A 1077 16.02 -1.85 -30.24
C ARG A 1077 15.06 -1.98 -31.43
N GLY A 1078 13.77 -2.03 -31.15
CA GLY A 1078 12.71 -2.06 -32.13
C GLY A 1078 12.42 -3.44 -32.70
N TYR A 1079 12.90 -4.52 -32.06
CA TYR A 1079 12.52 -5.88 -32.44
C TYR A 1079 11.02 -6.11 -32.22
N ASN A 1080 10.45 -5.51 -31.16
CA ASN A 1080 9.03 -5.45 -30.81
C ASN A 1080 8.35 -6.80 -31.05
N GLU A 1081 8.67 -7.80 -30.22
CA GLU A 1081 8.27 -9.19 -30.43
C GLU A 1081 6.75 -9.36 -30.61
N PHE A 1082 5.96 -8.49 -29.98
CA PHE A 1082 4.50 -8.54 -29.90
C PHE A 1082 3.83 -7.37 -30.65
N GLY A 1083 4.59 -6.55 -31.37
CA GLY A 1083 4.08 -5.37 -32.08
C GLY A 1083 3.71 -4.20 -31.17
N GLU A 1084 4.23 -4.19 -29.95
CA GLU A 1084 4.16 -3.12 -28.97
C GLU A 1084 4.74 -1.80 -29.53
N PRO A 1085 4.12 -0.63 -29.25
CA PRO A 1085 4.64 0.65 -29.69
C PRO A 1085 5.71 1.18 -28.74
N SER A 1086 6.76 1.80 -29.28
CA SER A 1086 7.72 2.56 -28.48
C SER A 1086 7.21 3.96 -28.12
N VAL A 1087 7.89 4.63 -27.17
CA VAL A 1087 7.61 6.04 -26.81
C VAL A 1087 8.58 6.98 -27.55
N PRO A 1088 8.13 7.70 -28.59
CA PRO A 1088 9.05 8.48 -29.43
C PRO A 1088 9.79 9.58 -28.65
N GLY A 1089 11.12 9.55 -28.75
CA GLY A 1089 12.00 10.54 -28.12
C GLY A 1089 12.29 10.29 -26.64
N TYR A 1090 11.67 9.29 -26.02
CA TYR A 1090 12.02 8.88 -24.67
C TYR A 1090 13.35 8.12 -24.69
N THR A 1091 14.13 8.32 -23.64
CA THR A 1091 15.36 7.56 -23.38
C THR A 1091 15.40 7.23 -21.88
N PRO A 1092 15.69 5.97 -21.50
CA PRO A 1092 15.71 5.57 -20.10
C PRO A 1092 16.62 6.50 -19.26
N PRO A 1093 16.08 7.16 -18.23
CA PRO A 1093 16.84 8.16 -17.51
C PRO A 1093 17.86 7.52 -16.57
N THR A 1094 19.05 8.11 -16.52
CA THR A 1094 20.13 7.75 -15.60
C THR A 1094 20.82 9.00 -15.11
N ARG A 1095 21.00 9.08 -13.78
CA ARG A 1095 21.82 10.09 -13.11
C ARG A 1095 23.13 9.42 -12.68
N VAL A 1096 24.22 9.79 -13.33
CA VAL A 1096 25.58 9.32 -13.00
C VAL A 1096 26.11 10.15 -11.83
N LEU A 1097 26.44 9.50 -10.72
CA LEU A 1097 27.04 10.11 -9.54
C LEU A 1097 28.57 9.99 -9.64
N LYS A 1098 29.28 11.11 -9.51
CA LYS A 1098 30.74 11.17 -9.67
C LYS A 1098 31.41 11.87 -8.50
N THR A 1099 32.54 11.34 -8.04
CA THR A 1099 33.30 11.90 -6.91
C THR A 1099 34.21 13.06 -7.29
N ASP A 1100 34.76 13.09 -8.52
CA ASP A 1100 35.67 14.16 -8.99
C ASP A 1100 35.34 14.64 -10.41
N GLY A 1101 34.10 14.42 -10.87
CA GLY A 1101 33.64 14.75 -12.22
C GLY A 1101 34.07 13.75 -13.31
N THR A 1102 35.03 12.86 -13.01
CA THR A 1102 35.47 11.79 -13.92
C THR A 1102 35.17 10.39 -13.36
N ASN A 1103 35.48 10.16 -12.09
CA ASN A 1103 35.32 8.87 -11.44
C ASN A 1103 33.87 8.66 -11.02
N VAL A 1104 33.25 7.61 -11.58
CA VAL A 1104 31.88 7.21 -11.25
C VAL A 1104 31.87 6.53 -9.89
N SER A 1105 31.09 7.08 -8.99
CA SER A 1105 30.84 6.51 -7.67
C SER A 1105 29.51 5.75 -7.60
N GLY A 1106 28.66 5.92 -8.61
CA GLY A 1106 27.57 5.02 -8.93
C GLY A 1106 26.44 5.70 -9.70
N HIS A 1107 25.25 5.13 -9.66
CA HIS A 1107 24.13 5.54 -10.51
C HIS A 1107 22.79 5.52 -9.77
N LEU A 1108 21.90 6.40 -10.22
CA LEU A 1108 20.46 6.31 -9.99
C LEU A 1108 19.76 6.20 -11.35
N ALA A 1109 18.87 5.24 -11.52
CA ALA A 1109 18.24 4.94 -12.80
C ALA A 1109 16.76 4.56 -12.63
N LEU A 1110 15.94 4.85 -13.64
CA LEU A 1110 14.58 4.32 -13.77
C LEU A 1110 14.56 3.40 -15.00
N ARG A 1111 14.06 2.18 -14.84
CA ARG A 1111 13.87 1.22 -15.91
C ARG A 1111 12.44 0.69 -15.87
N LEU A 1112 11.82 0.68 -17.03
CA LEU A 1112 10.43 0.31 -17.26
C LEU A 1112 10.37 -0.89 -18.21
N PRO A 1113 10.88 -2.07 -17.81
CA PRO A 1113 11.01 -3.19 -18.73
C PRO A 1113 9.64 -3.73 -19.16
N TYR A 1114 9.53 -4.01 -20.46
CA TYR A 1114 8.38 -4.69 -21.05
C TYR A 1114 8.51 -6.21 -20.92
N THR A 1115 8.25 -6.75 -19.72
CA THR A 1115 8.47 -8.17 -19.40
C THR A 1115 7.34 -9.10 -19.87
N TYR A 1116 6.13 -8.57 -19.96
CA TYR A 1116 4.94 -9.29 -20.42
C TYR A 1116 4.10 -8.38 -21.32
N PRO A 1117 3.50 -8.91 -22.40
CA PRO A 1117 2.76 -8.09 -23.36
C PRO A 1117 1.59 -7.31 -22.77
N LEU A 1118 0.89 -7.92 -21.82
CA LEU A 1118 -0.25 -7.30 -21.18
C LEU A 1118 0.14 -6.61 -19.86
N GLY A 1119 1.34 -6.86 -19.36
CA GLY A 1119 1.87 -6.27 -18.13
C GLY A 1119 2.13 -7.29 -17.02
N ALA A 1120 2.87 -6.87 -15.99
CA ALA A 1120 3.23 -7.72 -14.86
C ALA A 1120 3.58 -6.90 -13.61
N HIS A 1121 3.44 -7.52 -12.45
CA HIS A 1121 3.82 -6.92 -11.18
C HIS A 1121 5.33 -6.97 -10.91
N GLY A 1122 5.94 -8.14 -11.04
CA GLY A 1122 7.36 -8.35 -10.74
C GLY A 1122 8.22 -8.58 -11.98
N VAL A 1123 9.49 -8.88 -11.72
CA VAL A 1123 10.38 -9.50 -12.70
C VAL A 1123 10.66 -10.94 -12.29
N GLU A 1124 11.00 -11.77 -13.26
CA GLU A 1124 11.25 -13.19 -13.05
C GLU A 1124 12.64 -13.55 -13.52
N PHE A 1125 13.14 -14.69 -13.07
CA PHE A 1125 14.37 -15.29 -13.59
C PHE A 1125 14.26 -15.58 -15.10
N SER A 1126 15.42 -15.75 -15.73
CA SER A 1126 15.57 -15.97 -17.17
C SER A 1126 14.55 -16.96 -17.77
N ASP A 1127 13.87 -16.54 -18.84
CA ASP A 1127 12.87 -17.31 -19.57
C ASP A 1127 13.22 -17.39 -21.07
N PRO A 1128 13.79 -18.50 -21.53
CA PRO A 1128 14.29 -18.62 -22.89
C PRO A 1128 13.15 -18.83 -23.92
N ARG A 1129 11.88 -18.71 -23.52
CA ARG A 1129 10.74 -18.75 -24.44
C ARG A 1129 10.58 -17.44 -25.24
N TYR A 1130 11.09 -16.32 -24.72
CA TYR A 1130 11.05 -15.02 -25.38
C TYR A 1130 12.14 -14.89 -26.44
N LYS A 1131 11.82 -14.33 -27.61
CA LYS A 1131 12.79 -14.19 -28.72
C LYS A 1131 13.88 -13.17 -28.42
N PHE A 1132 13.56 -12.14 -27.65
CA PHE A 1132 14.54 -11.34 -26.91
C PHE A 1132 14.30 -11.62 -25.42
N ASN A 1133 15.22 -12.32 -24.76
CA ASN A 1133 15.02 -12.74 -23.37
C ASN A 1133 15.18 -11.56 -22.41
N ILE A 1134 14.13 -10.72 -22.34
CA ILE A 1134 14.04 -9.53 -21.50
C ILE A 1134 14.17 -9.86 -20.01
N LYS A 1135 13.70 -11.04 -19.58
CA LYS A 1135 13.84 -11.48 -18.19
C LYS A 1135 15.30 -11.73 -17.82
N ASN A 1136 16.06 -12.40 -18.70
CA ASN A 1136 17.51 -12.56 -18.50
C ASN A 1136 18.25 -11.22 -18.56
N TYR A 1137 17.82 -10.29 -19.44
CA TYR A 1137 18.36 -8.94 -19.49
C TYR A 1137 18.25 -8.24 -18.13
N VAL A 1138 17.04 -8.22 -17.54
CA VAL A 1138 16.79 -7.53 -16.26
C VAL A 1138 17.53 -8.21 -15.11
N GLU A 1139 17.45 -9.55 -15.02
CA GLU A 1139 18.15 -10.33 -14.00
C GLU A 1139 19.67 -10.07 -14.03
N ASN A 1140 20.26 -9.99 -15.23
CA ASN A 1140 21.67 -9.67 -15.40
C ASN A 1140 22.03 -8.23 -15.09
N GLN A 1141 21.21 -7.26 -15.51
CA GLN A 1141 21.43 -5.84 -15.22
C GLN A 1141 21.44 -5.62 -13.70
N LEU A 1142 20.45 -6.19 -13.02
CA LEU A 1142 20.35 -6.22 -11.57
C LEU A 1142 21.57 -6.88 -10.93
N SER A 1143 21.96 -8.07 -11.40
CA SER A 1143 23.09 -8.80 -10.81
C SER A 1143 24.41 -8.04 -10.91
N VAL A 1144 24.70 -7.45 -12.07
CA VAL A 1144 25.91 -6.62 -12.27
C VAL A 1144 25.85 -5.36 -11.41
N PHE A 1145 24.70 -4.69 -11.37
CA PHE A 1145 24.54 -3.47 -10.59
C PHE A 1145 24.81 -3.73 -9.11
N MET A 1146 24.21 -4.77 -8.54
CA MET A 1146 24.33 -5.12 -7.13
C MET A 1146 25.75 -5.56 -6.76
N THR A 1147 26.35 -6.44 -7.55
CA THR A 1147 27.70 -7.00 -7.29
C THR A 1147 28.83 -5.98 -7.51
N THR A 1148 28.56 -4.90 -8.23
CA THR A 1148 29.47 -3.76 -8.40
C THR A 1148 29.17 -2.60 -7.46
N GLU A 1149 28.31 -2.79 -6.45
CA GLU A 1149 27.88 -1.75 -5.50
C GLU A 1149 27.29 -0.51 -6.21
N GLY A 1150 26.63 -0.71 -7.36
CA GLY A 1150 25.99 0.32 -8.18
C GLY A 1150 26.93 1.13 -9.08
N LYS A 1151 28.22 0.78 -9.11
CA LYS A 1151 29.25 1.47 -9.91
C LYS A 1151 29.14 1.20 -11.41
N VAL A 1152 28.53 0.09 -11.80
CA VAL A 1152 28.35 -0.29 -13.20
C VAL A 1152 26.86 -0.44 -13.50
N LEU A 1153 26.40 0.30 -14.52
CA LEU A 1153 25.09 0.15 -15.13
C LEU A 1153 25.29 -0.12 -16.62
N ILE A 1154 24.66 -1.17 -17.13
CA ILE A 1154 24.78 -1.60 -18.53
C ILE A 1154 23.40 -1.53 -19.16
N ASP A 1155 23.24 -0.80 -20.26
CA ASP A 1155 22.02 -0.80 -21.09
C ASP A 1155 22.34 -1.33 -22.49
N ASP A 1156 22.91 -2.54 -22.54
CA ASP A 1156 23.30 -3.18 -23.79
C ASP A 1156 22.62 -4.55 -23.95
N PRO A 1157 22.15 -4.89 -25.16
CA PRO A 1157 21.56 -6.20 -25.46
C PRO A 1157 22.41 -7.39 -25.04
N CYS A 1158 23.74 -7.25 -24.87
CA CYS A 1158 24.60 -8.32 -24.34
C CYS A 1158 24.07 -8.94 -23.04
N LEU A 1159 23.31 -8.19 -22.25
CA LEU A 1159 22.68 -8.65 -21.01
C LEU A 1159 21.62 -9.74 -21.28
N ALA A 1160 20.88 -9.67 -22.40
CA ALA A 1160 19.91 -10.71 -22.76
C ALA A 1160 20.60 -12.03 -23.14
N PHE A 1161 21.87 -11.97 -23.54
CA PHE A 1161 22.60 -13.09 -24.16
C PHE A 1161 23.75 -13.66 -23.30
N ASN A 1162 23.96 -13.20 -22.06
CA ASN A 1162 25.14 -13.55 -21.25
C ASN A 1162 26.50 -13.29 -21.94
N THR A 1163 26.58 -12.29 -22.83
CA THR A 1163 27.80 -12.03 -23.63
C THR A 1163 28.57 -10.78 -23.20
N CYS A 1164 28.10 -10.06 -22.18
CA CYS A 1164 28.78 -8.87 -21.69
C CYS A 1164 30.18 -9.22 -21.14
N GLU A 1165 31.15 -8.35 -21.38
CA GLU A 1165 32.55 -8.58 -20.98
C GLU A 1165 32.70 -8.81 -19.48
N ILE A 1166 31.90 -8.11 -18.66
CA ILE A 1166 31.92 -8.17 -17.19
C ILE A 1166 31.48 -9.52 -16.60
N PHE A 1167 30.75 -10.34 -17.36
CA PHE A 1167 30.23 -11.58 -16.81
C PHE A 1167 31.32 -12.61 -16.50
N PRO A 1168 31.18 -13.37 -15.40
CA PRO A 1168 31.96 -14.56 -15.13
C PRO A 1168 31.96 -15.53 -16.33
N GLN A 1169 33.04 -16.31 -16.46
CA GLN A 1169 33.14 -17.29 -17.56
C GLN A 1169 32.03 -18.33 -17.49
N THR A 1170 31.55 -18.67 -16.29
CA THR A 1170 30.45 -19.60 -16.05
C THR A 1170 29.18 -19.20 -16.80
N MET A 1171 28.79 -17.93 -16.75
CA MET A 1171 27.62 -17.40 -17.46
C MET A 1171 27.82 -17.35 -18.98
N LYS A 1172 29.07 -17.12 -19.42
CA LYS A 1172 29.41 -17.12 -20.85
C LYS A 1172 29.40 -18.54 -21.43
N ASP A 1173 29.68 -19.55 -20.62
CA ASP A 1173 29.73 -20.95 -21.06
C ASP A 1173 28.33 -21.56 -21.23
N ASP A 1174 27.35 -21.13 -20.44
CA ASP A 1174 25.98 -21.63 -20.49
C ASP A 1174 24.97 -20.72 -21.21
N TRP A 1175 25.45 -19.65 -21.86
CA TRP A 1175 24.62 -18.63 -22.52
C TRP A 1175 23.53 -19.21 -23.45
N GLU A 1176 23.80 -20.31 -24.17
CA GLU A 1176 22.83 -20.95 -25.06
C GLU A 1176 21.57 -21.46 -24.34
N ILE A 1177 21.66 -21.81 -23.04
CA ILE A 1177 20.52 -22.27 -22.23
C ILE A 1177 19.50 -21.16 -22.03
N HIS A 1178 19.94 -19.91 -22.03
CA HIS A 1178 19.12 -18.72 -21.81
C HIS A 1178 18.51 -18.17 -23.11
N LEU A 1179 18.66 -18.85 -24.24
CA LEU A 1179 18.21 -18.34 -25.54
C LEU A 1179 17.07 -19.12 -26.14
N HIS A 1180 16.16 -18.37 -26.74
CA HIS A 1180 15.17 -18.96 -27.61
C HIS A 1180 15.83 -19.58 -28.85
N PRO A 1181 15.51 -20.84 -29.22
CA PRO A 1181 16.14 -21.51 -30.35
C PRO A 1181 15.95 -20.79 -31.70
N LYS A 1182 14.88 -20.01 -31.83
CA LYS A 1182 14.53 -19.21 -33.03
C LYS A 1182 14.43 -17.71 -32.72
N GLY A 1183 15.00 -17.28 -31.60
CA GLY A 1183 15.02 -15.88 -31.18
C GLY A 1183 16.11 -15.08 -31.87
N THR A 1184 16.25 -13.85 -31.42
CA THR A 1184 17.39 -13.00 -31.77
C THR A 1184 18.70 -13.58 -31.24
N ARG A 1185 19.79 -13.18 -31.88
CA ARG A 1185 21.16 -13.54 -31.51
C ARG A 1185 21.99 -12.28 -31.27
N PRO A 1186 23.10 -12.36 -30.53
CA PRO A 1186 24.00 -11.21 -30.31
C PRO A 1186 24.39 -10.48 -31.61
N GLU A 1187 24.62 -11.23 -32.70
CA GLU A 1187 24.95 -10.68 -34.01
C GLU A 1187 23.85 -9.85 -34.68
N ASP A 1188 22.58 -10.01 -34.27
CA ASP A 1188 21.47 -9.21 -34.79
C ASP A 1188 21.48 -7.76 -34.27
N PHE A 1189 22.27 -7.50 -33.22
CA PHE A 1189 22.38 -6.21 -32.52
C PHE A 1189 23.72 -5.48 -32.75
N GLN A 1190 24.60 -6.04 -33.59
CA GLN A 1190 25.88 -5.47 -34.03
C GLN A 1190 25.69 -4.57 -35.25
#